data_AF-A0AAN6W7K4-F1
#
_entry.id   AF-A0AAN6W7K4-F1
#
_cell.length_a   1.000
_cell.length_b   1.000
_cell.length_c   1.000
_cell.angle_alpha   90.00
_cell.angle_beta   90.00
_cell.angle_gamma   90.00
#
_symmetry.space_group_name_H-M   'P 1'
#
loop_
_entity.id
_entity.type
_entity.pdbx_description
1 polymer ?
#
loop_
_entity_poly.entity_id
_entity_poly.type
_entity_poly.pdbx_seq_one_letter_code
_entity_poly.pdbx_strand_id
1 'polypeptide(L)'
;MSHSPKPPSLTPSRRSIFREEFTSEHTLPCLNLGQPAAENPIRDDIDSNMAASPTPREVRRLTSDHNFVLGATYPAPKRSGLWPFLANHLFITTVLIGGIIAVIVAIAYTMVTSTQLLECPPWANECHSLGLWTLENMGVIQGIITTVYLIGLYAFASTCLSLCEAALWPLLHTQPFTIRGLDGFWALTHGNIMSSPQAARSIRSVYAAFIFTICLVSIILPLTAPLLVGYAYTPTLEAVTISSNISATGSPVLNRPFTQTNPPSSEFFPASSAYTTYASEPYSEPLPDFRNWLFDRSTLASRDSFTAKAVHLQTNTSCRGQLLQQLHKTGLSWNAFKTTTNLSSNRHTPTGEVWFRPQPYLTVFLDNVEFTSNSSINTTIIFAALNGAIAGGKTSNLTLGDLDTVSAIACEVIVSASDAILTIGSRHPELASDDNLPVLSSLSQLQNLSSTLLWLTASPVLVGVSIEGSQPLFSNHSSTNLATSDLAGSNNWTIPGLENFVKLSMGTVAASLFTSSSTPSDQQQELLSVLETNKLSTERAYLLLIPPLLYILLIILTAIWITTMHRKYQIPVMRTLSLSELLKSSQTAWMKDKTGVDAAKSYLPSELGRLQVKFGVVNGEVGFGPADGVLGFTNNDKPKEEKGKAREMAGVGRGGSRVPTGNDSRVCWREVDTREYRMERGEWPRNGDL
;
A
#
# COMPACT_ATOMS: atom_id res chain seq x y z
N MET A 1 33.22 40.69 49.91
CA MET A 1 32.64 42.03 49.61
C MET A 1 31.37 41.80 48.78
N SER A 2 30.22 42.41 49.04
CA SER A 2 29.82 43.22 50.20
C SER A 2 28.29 43.26 50.37
N HIS A 3 27.83 42.88 51.57
CA HIS A 3 26.66 43.39 52.33
C HIS A 3 25.26 43.58 51.69
N SER A 4 24.28 42.92 52.33
CA SER A 4 22.85 43.32 52.38
C SER A 4 22.65 44.52 53.33
N PRO A 5 21.46 45.16 53.37
CA PRO A 5 20.61 44.85 54.52
C PRO A 5 19.07 44.81 54.28
N LYS A 6 18.39 44.09 55.19
CA LYS A 6 16.98 44.19 55.63
C LYS A 6 16.93 44.92 57.00
N PRO A 7 15.78 45.17 57.65
CA PRO A 7 14.41 45.48 57.18
C PRO A 7 13.99 46.87 57.77
N PRO A 8 12.74 47.16 58.23
CA PRO A 8 12.17 46.55 59.44
C PRO A 8 10.68 46.14 59.34
N SER A 9 10.16 45.53 60.41
CA SER A 9 8.79 45.00 60.55
C SER A 9 7.99 45.75 61.63
N LEU A 10 6.66 45.81 61.51
CA LEU A 10 5.76 46.16 62.62
C LEU A 10 4.46 45.33 62.58
N THR A 11 4.08 44.81 63.75
CA THR A 11 2.78 44.20 64.15
C THR A 11 2.58 44.59 65.63
N PRO A 12 1.37 44.61 66.25
CA PRO A 12 0.60 43.37 66.54
C PRO A 12 -0.95 43.53 66.68
N SER A 13 -1.63 42.43 67.05
CA SER A 13 -2.96 42.39 67.74
C SER A 13 -4.20 42.75 66.88
N ARG A 14 -5.38 42.12 67.01
CA ARG A 14 -6.05 41.61 68.24
C ARG A 14 -6.87 40.32 68.03
N ARG A 15 -7.22 39.63 69.13
CA ARG A 15 -8.08 38.42 69.19
C ARG A 15 -9.57 38.74 69.38
N SER A 16 -10.45 37.92 68.79
CA SER A 16 -11.61 37.23 69.40
C SER A 16 -12.31 36.39 68.31
N ILE A 17 -12.41 35.06 68.39
CA ILE A 17 -13.22 34.25 69.31
C ILE A 17 -14.72 34.55 69.17
N PHE A 18 -15.41 33.71 68.40
CA PHE A 18 -16.35 32.73 68.97
C PHE A 18 -16.34 31.45 68.12
N ARG A 19 -16.67 30.32 68.75
CA ARG A 19 -16.73 28.97 68.18
C ARG A 19 -17.90 28.27 68.84
N GLU A 20 -18.80 27.71 68.04
CA GLU A 20 -19.75 26.71 68.54
C GLU A 20 -19.99 25.70 67.41
N GLU A 21 -19.74 24.44 67.74
CA GLU A 21 -19.93 23.27 66.88
C GLU A 21 -21.09 22.46 67.47
N PHE A 22 -21.98 21.95 66.63
CA PHE A 22 -22.70 20.72 66.95
C PHE A 22 -22.88 19.87 65.69
N THR A 23 -22.75 18.56 65.85
CA THR A 23 -22.54 17.58 64.78
C THR A 23 -23.41 16.34 64.97
N SER A 24 -24.04 15.88 63.88
CA SER A 24 -24.66 14.55 63.65
C SER A 24 -25.36 14.62 62.27
N GLU A 25 -25.17 13.77 61.25
CA GLU A 25 -24.98 12.31 61.16
C GLU A 25 -26.15 11.50 61.76
N HIS A 26 -26.86 10.58 61.10
CA HIS A 26 -27.04 10.20 59.68
C HIS A 26 -28.58 9.88 59.49
N THR A 27 -29.18 9.18 58.50
CA THR A 27 -28.75 8.36 57.34
C THR A 27 -29.89 8.27 56.30
N LEU A 28 -29.59 7.76 55.10
CA LEU A 28 -30.52 7.08 54.16
C LEU A 28 -30.63 5.56 54.54
N PRO A 29 -31.61 4.73 54.09
CA PRO A 29 -32.08 4.65 52.69
C PRO A 29 -33.50 4.06 52.37
N CYS A 30 -33.77 3.91 51.06
CA CYS A 30 -34.58 2.87 50.37
C CYS A 30 -36.12 2.74 50.56
N LEU A 31 -36.84 3.10 49.47
CA LEU A 31 -37.71 2.22 48.65
C LEU A 31 -38.31 0.92 49.26
N ASN A 32 -39.64 0.77 49.21
CA ASN A 32 -40.30 -0.01 48.14
C ASN A 32 -41.84 0.15 48.05
N LEU A 33 -42.46 -0.43 47.02
CA LEU A 33 -43.90 -0.39 46.71
C LEU A 33 -44.70 -1.51 47.43
N GLY A 34 -45.99 -1.28 47.72
CA GLY A 34 -46.92 -2.33 48.18
C GLY A 34 -48.37 -1.85 48.39
N GLN A 35 -49.34 -2.50 47.74
CA GLN A 35 -50.82 -2.30 47.81
C GLN A 35 -51.49 -3.42 48.64
N PRO A 36 -52.83 -3.44 48.89
CA PRO A 36 -53.79 -2.37 49.24
C PRO A 36 -54.81 -2.79 50.37
N ALA A 37 -55.89 -2.00 50.54
CA ALA A 37 -57.17 -2.31 51.24
C ALA A 37 -57.16 -2.33 52.80
N ALA A 38 -58.25 -2.01 53.53
CA ALA A 38 -59.66 -1.85 53.13
C ALA A 38 -60.45 -0.77 53.94
N GLU A 39 -61.52 -0.26 53.31
CA GLU A 39 -62.80 0.29 53.83
C GLU A 39 -62.96 1.08 55.16
N ASN A 40 -63.44 2.32 54.98
CA ASN A 40 -64.58 2.97 55.70
C ASN A 40 -64.39 3.46 57.17
N PRO A 41 -65.22 4.41 57.66
CA PRO A 41 -65.15 5.82 57.26
C PRO A 41 -65.23 6.81 58.47
N ILE A 42 -65.26 8.13 58.20
CA ILE A 42 -65.96 9.26 58.89
C ILE A 42 -65.10 10.53 58.98
N ARG A 43 -65.75 11.66 58.68
CA ARG A 43 -65.35 13.07 58.89
C ARG A 43 -64.20 13.66 58.08
N ASP A 44 -64.60 14.53 57.15
CA ASP A 44 -64.43 15.99 57.28
C ASP A 44 -63.10 16.47 57.88
N ASP A 45 -62.18 16.92 57.01
CA ASP A 45 -62.04 18.37 56.85
C ASP A 45 -61.62 18.73 55.41
N ILE A 46 -61.92 19.96 54.98
CA ILE A 46 -61.70 20.43 53.60
C ILE A 46 -60.50 21.38 53.56
N ASP A 47 -59.47 21.04 52.77
CA ASP A 47 -58.55 22.06 52.28
C ASP A 47 -57.99 21.74 50.88
N SER A 48 -58.74 22.14 49.85
CA SER A 48 -58.38 21.93 48.45
C SER A 48 -57.38 22.98 47.98
N ASN A 49 -56.09 22.74 48.18
CA ASN A 49 -55.01 23.52 47.56
C ASN A 49 -54.97 23.28 46.04
N MET A 50 -55.91 23.90 45.31
CA MET A 50 -55.81 24.10 43.87
C MET A 50 -54.53 24.90 43.58
N ALA A 51 -53.69 24.40 42.68
CA ALA A 51 -52.52 25.12 42.21
C ALA A 51 -52.96 26.36 41.40
N ALA A 52 -53.11 27.49 42.09
CA ALA A 52 -53.45 28.76 41.47
C ALA A 52 -52.38 29.14 40.44
N SER A 53 -52.80 29.41 39.20
CA SER A 53 -51.92 29.99 38.21
C SER A 53 -51.48 31.39 38.69
N PRO A 54 -50.18 31.72 38.66
CA PRO A 54 -49.68 32.96 39.26
C PRO A 54 -50.33 34.16 38.57
N THR A 55 -50.90 35.07 39.35
CA THR A 55 -51.61 36.22 38.79
C THR A 55 -50.66 37.10 37.96
N PRO A 56 -51.16 37.92 37.03
CA PRO A 56 -50.33 38.88 36.30
C PRO A 56 -49.55 39.87 37.19
N ARG A 57 -49.90 39.96 38.49
CA ARG A 57 -49.18 40.74 39.51
C ARG A 57 -48.03 39.94 40.14
N GLU A 58 -48.20 38.63 40.34
CA GLU A 58 -47.16 37.73 40.84
C GLU A 58 -46.16 37.37 39.75
N VAL A 59 -46.61 37.15 38.50
CA VAL A 59 -45.70 37.08 37.34
C VAL A 59 -44.89 38.36 37.23
N ARG A 60 -45.49 39.55 37.43
CA ARG A 60 -44.75 40.82 37.46
C ARG A 60 -43.77 40.93 38.64
N ARG A 61 -44.08 40.38 39.81
CA ARG A 61 -43.15 40.31 40.96
C ARG A 61 -41.97 39.37 40.66
N LEU A 62 -42.24 38.19 40.14
CA LEU A 62 -41.20 37.24 39.74
C LEU A 62 -40.31 37.79 38.62
N THR A 63 -40.82 38.66 37.74
CA THR A 63 -39.96 39.41 36.81
C THR A 63 -39.25 40.61 37.43
N SER A 64 -39.81 41.29 38.45
CA SER A 64 -39.11 42.39 39.14
C SER A 64 -38.00 41.90 40.07
N ASP A 65 -38.18 40.73 40.66
CA ASP A 65 -37.15 40.03 41.45
C ASP A 65 -36.12 39.35 40.53
N HIS A 66 -36.32 39.46 39.21
CA HIS A 66 -35.36 39.19 38.15
C HIS A 66 -34.94 40.46 37.37
N ASN A 67 -34.96 41.62 38.04
CA ASN A 67 -34.20 42.82 37.66
C ASN A 67 -32.68 42.59 37.76
N PHE A 68 -32.17 41.60 37.04
CA PHE A 68 -30.78 41.63 36.57
C PHE A 68 -30.62 42.77 35.55
N VAL A 69 -29.36 43.16 35.32
CA VAL A 69 -28.91 44.13 34.30
C VAL A 69 -29.02 45.62 34.70
N LEU A 70 -27.86 46.16 35.11
CA LEU A 70 -27.44 47.58 35.02
C LEU A 70 -27.96 48.61 36.06
N GLY A 71 -27.80 48.27 37.34
CA GLY A 71 -27.27 49.24 38.33
C GLY A 71 -25.74 49.20 38.35
N ALA A 72 -25.07 50.31 38.70
CA ALA A 72 -23.61 50.39 38.71
C ALA A 72 -22.94 49.48 39.77
N THR A 73 -21.61 49.24 39.63
CA THR A 73 -20.71 48.51 40.56
C THR A 73 -20.61 46.99 40.47
N TYR A 74 -20.67 46.42 39.25
CA TYR A 74 -19.99 45.14 38.97
C TYR A 74 -18.75 45.36 38.09
N PRO A 75 -17.62 44.65 38.33
CA PRO A 75 -16.45 44.74 37.46
C PRO A 75 -16.79 44.20 36.07
N ALA A 76 -16.20 44.79 35.02
CA ALA A 76 -16.42 44.36 33.65
C ALA A 76 -16.13 42.84 33.49
N PRO A 77 -17.00 42.07 32.82
CA PRO A 77 -16.94 40.60 32.82
C PRO A 77 -15.56 40.11 32.37
N LYS A 78 -14.94 39.25 33.19
CA LYS A 78 -13.57 38.77 33.01
C LYS A 78 -13.43 38.03 31.69
N ARG A 79 -12.85 38.70 30.69
CA ARG A 79 -12.77 38.22 29.30
C ARG A 79 -12.11 36.84 29.20
N SER A 80 -12.89 35.83 28.81
CA SER A 80 -12.43 34.45 28.62
C SER A 80 -12.00 34.25 27.16
N GLY A 81 -10.70 34.19 26.91
CA GLY A 81 -10.15 33.90 25.58
C GLY A 81 -10.20 32.41 25.20
N LEU A 82 -9.53 32.06 24.09
CA LEU A 82 -9.48 30.70 23.55
C LEU A 82 -9.02 29.65 24.58
N TRP A 83 -7.99 29.97 25.38
CA TRP A 83 -7.46 29.05 26.39
C TRP A 83 -8.50 28.70 27.49
N PRO A 84 -9.14 29.68 28.17
CA PRO A 84 -10.29 29.40 29.04
C PRO A 84 -11.46 28.66 28.36
N PHE A 85 -11.74 28.94 27.09
CA PHE A 85 -12.79 28.23 26.34
C PHE A 85 -12.43 26.74 26.16
N LEU A 86 -11.22 26.43 25.68
CA LEU A 86 -10.73 25.05 25.54
C LEU A 86 -10.62 24.32 26.88
N ALA A 87 -10.18 24.99 27.94
CA ALA A 87 -10.09 24.43 29.29
C ALA A 87 -11.47 24.11 29.91
N ASN A 88 -12.49 24.89 29.60
CA ASN A 88 -13.87 24.63 30.03
C ASN A 88 -14.55 23.56 29.17
N HIS A 89 -14.20 23.46 27.88
CA HIS A 89 -14.72 22.47 26.94
C HIS A 89 -13.71 21.33 26.69
N LEU A 90 -13.27 20.67 27.76
CA LEU A 90 -12.27 19.59 27.73
C LEU A 90 -12.54 18.53 26.65
N PHE A 91 -13.81 18.19 26.40
CA PHE A 91 -14.25 17.29 25.32
C PHE A 91 -13.59 17.60 23.96
N ILE A 92 -13.52 18.88 23.57
CA ILE A 92 -12.91 19.32 22.31
C ILE A 92 -11.41 18.97 22.30
N THR A 93 -10.71 19.21 23.41
CA THR A 93 -9.28 18.90 23.52
C THR A 93 -9.01 17.40 23.56
N THR A 94 -9.83 16.60 24.27
CA THR A 94 -9.66 15.14 24.32
C THR A 94 -9.97 14.47 22.99
N VAL A 95 -10.98 14.95 22.27
CA VAL A 95 -11.32 14.46 20.92
C VAL A 95 -10.19 14.80 19.95
N LEU A 96 -9.67 16.03 19.95
CA LEU A 96 -8.53 16.40 19.10
C LEU A 96 -7.28 15.52 19.36
N ILE A 97 -6.92 15.30 20.63
CA ILE A 97 -5.75 14.48 20.99
C ILE A 97 -5.96 13.02 20.59
N GLY A 98 -7.14 12.45 20.83
CA GLY A 98 -7.49 11.09 20.37
C GLY A 98 -7.44 10.96 18.85
N GLY A 99 -7.92 11.99 18.12
CA GLY A 99 -7.86 12.04 16.66
C GLY A 99 -6.44 12.07 16.10
N ILE A 100 -5.56 12.87 16.71
CA ILE A 100 -4.13 12.90 16.38
C ILE A 100 -3.50 11.51 16.57
N ILE A 101 -3.74 10.86 17.70
CA ILE A 101 -3.18 9.53 18.01
C ILE A 101 -3.68 8.49 16.99
N ALA A 102 -4.99 8.44 16.72
CA ALA A 102 -5.57 7.48 15.77
C ALA A 102 -5.01 7.65 14.34
N VAL A 103 -4.86 8.89 13.87
CA VAL A 103 -4.24 9.18 12.57
C VAL A 103 -2.77 8.78 12.54
N ILE A 104 -1.98 9.12 13.57
CA ILE A 104 -0.56 8.76 13.64
C ILE A 104 -0.37 7.24 13.61
N VAL A 105 -1.18 6.48 14.36
CA VAL A 105 -1.12 5.01 14.36
C VAL A 105 -1.44 4.43 12.98
N ALA A 106 -2.51 4.90 12.33
CA ALA A 106 -2.91 4.42 11.00
C ALA A 106 -1.85 4.72 9.92
N ILE A 107 -1.26 5.92 9.94
CA ILE A 107 -0.19 6.31 9.00
C ILE A 107 1.09 5.52 9.29
N ALA A 108 1.54 5.48 10.55
CA ALA A 108 2.78 4.79 10.93
C ALA A 108 2.74 3.29 10.60
N TYR A 109 1.61 2.63 10.86
CA TYR A 109 1.42 1.22 10.47
C TYR A 109 1.53 1.04 8.95
N THR A 110 0.82 1.87 8.17
CA THR A 110 0.81 1.80 6.69
C THR A 110 2.18 2.13 6.08
N MET A 111 2.96 3.02 6.71
CA MET A 111 4.34 3.30 6.33
C MET A 111 5.24 2.07 6.59
N VAL A 112 5.13 1.42 7.75
CA VAL A 112 5.91 0.21 8.05
C VAL A 112 5.55 -0.93 7.09
N THR A 113 4.26 -1.20 6.85
CA THR A 113 3.84 -2.26 5.91
C THR A 113 4.22 -1.97 4.45
N SER A 114 4.42 -0.69 4.05
CA SER A 114 4.91 -0.35 2.71
C SER A 114 6.44 -0.38 2.55
N THR A 115 7.20 -0.47 3.65
CA THR A 115 8.63 -0.79 3.60
C THR A 115 8.93 -2.29 3.51
N GLN A 116 7.94 -3.15 3.79
CA GLN A 116 8.08 -4.61 3.80
C GLN A 116 7.67 -5.22 2.45
N LEU A 117 8.25 -6.37 2.12
CA LEU A 117 7.86 -7.17 0.96
C LEU A 117 6.59 -7.99 1.28
N LEU A 118 5.76 -8.29 0.28
CA LEU A 118 4.61 -9.19 0.48
C LEU A 118 5.09 -10.63 0.64
N GLU A 119 5.90 -11.11 -0.31
CA GLU A 119 6.49 -12.45 -0.30
C GLU A 119 8.01 -12.34 -0.42
N CYS A 120 8.72 -13.25 0.24
CA CYS A 120 10.18 -13.32 0.23
C CYS A 120 10.64 -14.64 -0.40
N PRO A 121 11.51 -14.60 -1.44
CA PRO A 121 12.00 -15.82 -2.06
C PRO A 121 12.90 -16.61 -1.07
N PRO A 122 12.87 -17.95 -1.09
CA PRO A 122 13.53 -18.78 -0.08
C PRO A 122 15.06 -18.76 -0.13
N TRP A 123 15.65 -18.08 -1.11
CA TRP A 123 17.10 -17.92 -1.29
C TRP A 123 17.66 -16.59 -0.76
N ALA A 124 16.82 -15.70 -0.24
CA ALA A 124 17.23 -14.37 0.23
C ALA A 124 17.63 -14.36 1.71
N ASN A 125 18.71 -13.67 2.06
CA ASN A 125 19.27 -13.69 3.42
C ASN A 125 18.53 -12.74 4.39
N GLU A 126 18.25 -11.51 3.94
CA GLU A 126 17.76 -10.41 4.79
C GLU A 126 16.40 -9.87 4.30
N CYS A 127 15.55 -10.77 3.80
CA CYS A 127 14.25 -10.40 3.26
C CYS A 127 13.19 -10.29 4.37
N HIS A 128 12.77 -9.06 4.67
CA HIS A 128 11.69 -8.78 5.62
C HIS A 128 10.31 -8.76 4.92
N SER A 129 9.66 -9.93 4.91
CA SER A 129 8.27 -10.06 4.48
C SER A 129 7.28 -9.63 5.58
N LEU A 130 6.08 -9.26 5.13
CA LEU A 130 4.87 -9.27 5.96
C LEU A 130 4.60 -10.71 6.44
N GLY A 131 4.23 -10.87 7.72
CA GLY A 131 3.90 -12.20 8.26
C GLY A 131 2.72 -12.85 7.52
N LEU A 132 2.73 -14.18 7.38
CA LEU A 132 1.78 -14.93 6.53
C LEU A 132 0.31 -14.51 6.74
N TRP A 133 -0.13 -14.46 8.01
CA TRP A 133 -1.47 -14.03 8.39
C TRP A 133 -1.81 -12.61 7.89
N THR A 134 -0.85 -11.70 7.90
CA THR A 134 -0.98 -10.30 7.47
C THR A 134 -1.18 -10.18 5.96
N LEU A 135 -0.55 -11.08 5.18
CA LEU A 135 -0.75 -11.20 3.73
C LEU A 135 -2.11 -11.83 3.40
N GLU A 136 -2.45 -12.96 4.04
CA GLU A 136 -3.74 -13.64 3.87
C GLU A 136 -4.93 -12.74 4.22
N ASN A 137 -4.80 -11.92 5.27
CA ASN A 137 -5.87 -11.08 5.82
C ASN A 137 -5.70 -9.59 5.45
N MET A 138 -4.96 -9.27 4.39
CA MET A 138 -4.63 -7.90 3.98
C MET A 138 -5.86 -6.99 3.84
N GLY A 139 -6.98 -7.50 3.29
CA GLY A 139 -8.24 -6.76 3.20
C GLY A 139 -8.93 -6.48 4.55
N VAL A 140 -8.75 -7.36 5.54
CA VAL A 140 -9.24 -7.16 6.91
C VAL A 140 -8.43 -6.06 7.59
N ILE A 141 -7.11 -6.06 7.41
CA ILE A 141 -6.19 -5.04 7.92
C ILE A 141 -6.47 -3.68 7.28
N GLN A 142 -6.64 -3.63 5.96
CA GLN A 142 -7.09 -2.41 5.24
C GLN A 142 -8.42 -1.89 5.83
N GLY A 143 -9.37 -2.77 6.13
CA GLY A 143 -10.63 -2.41 6.80
C GLY A 143 -10.40 -1.80 8.19
N ILE A 144 -9.63 -2.46 9.05
CA ILE A 144 -9.31 -1.98 10.41
C ILE A 144 -8.62 -0.62 10.35
N ILE A 145 -7.55 -0.48 9.55
CA ILE A 145 -6.80 0.77 9.38
C ILE A 145 -7.70 1.89 8.80
N THR A 146 -8.60 1.56 7.86
CA THR A 146 -9.61 2.51 7.37
C THR A 146 -10.51 3.00 8.50
N THR A 147 -11.02 2.12 9.38
CA THR A 147 -11.87 2.54 10.50
C THR A 147 -11.13 3.40 11.53
N VAL A 148 -9.89 3.06 11.89
CA VAL A 148 -9.08 3.85 12.83
C VAL A 148 -8.76 5.24 12.26
N TYR A 149 -8.34 5.30 10.99
CA TYR A 149 -8.06 6.56 10.30
C TYR A 149 -9.31 7.44 10.15
N LEU A 150 -10.45 6.82 9.82
CA LEU A 150 -11.75 7.48 9.71
C LEU A 150 -12.22 8.05 11.06
N ILE A 151 -12.11 7.29 12.16
CA ILE A 151 -12.40 7.78 13.52
C ILE A 151 -11.51 9.01 13.83
N GLY A 152 -10.23 8.95 13.47
CA GLY A 152 -9.31 10.07 13.60
C GLY A 152 -9.76 11.33 12.85
N LEU A 153 -10.13 11.20 11.57
CA LEU A 153 -10.62 12.32 10.77
C LEU A 153 -11.98 12.87 11.23
N TYR A 154 -12.89 12.03 11.75
CA TYR A 154 -14.13 12.52 12.38
C TYR A 154 -13.88 13.28 13.69
N ALA A 155 -12.84 12.93 14.44
CA ALA A 155 -12.43 13.69 15.63
C ALA A 155 -11.86 15.08 15.27
N PHE A 156 -11.06 15.18 14.21
CA PHE A 156 -10.65 16.48 13.65
C PHE A 156 -11.85 17.28 13.10
N ALA A 157 -12.79 16.63 12.40
CA ALA A 157 -14.01 17.26 11.90
C ALA A 157 -14.85 17.85 13.04
N SER A 158 -15.11 17.06 14.10
CA SER A 158 -15.85 17.49 15.28
C SER A 158 -15.19 18.70 15.98
N THR A 159 -13.86 18.69 16.09
CA THR A 159 -13.08 19.80 16.64
C THR A 159 -13.25 21.08 15.82
N CYS A 160 -13.11 20.98 14.49
CA CYS A 160 -13.25 22.10 13.57
C CYS A 160 -14.69 22.65 13.56
N LEU A 161 -15.69 21.77 13.52
CA LEU A 161 -17.11 22.11 13.56
C LEU A 161 -17.51 22.80 14.87
N SER A 162 -16.98 22.38 16.02
CA SER A 162 -17.20 23.04 17.32
C SER A 162 -16.61 24.47 17.35
N LEU A 163 -15.48 24.71 16.69
CA LEU A 163 -14.92 26.05 16.51
C LEU A 163 -15.77 26.91 15.57
N CYS A 164 -16.33 26.32 14.49
CA CYS A 164 -17.28 27.00 13.61
C CYS A 164 -18.61 27.34 14.29
N GLU A 165 -19.09 26.49 15.21
CA GLU A 165 -20.29 26.77 16.03
C GLU A 165 -20.05 27.99 16.95
N ALA A 166 -18.91 28.04 17.63
CA ALA A 166 -18.51 29.19 18.45
C ALA A 166 -18.22 30.45 17.61
N ALA A 167 -17.80 30.29 16.35
CA ALA A 167 -17.62 31.38 15.38
C ALA A 167 -18.94 32.04 14.94
N LEU A 168 -20.09 31.41 15.21
CA LEU A 168 -21.40 31.94 14.82
C LEU A 168 -21.84 33.17 15.63
N TRP A 169 -21.34 33.35 16.88
CA TRP A 169 -21.65 34.53 17.70
C TRP A 169 -21.13 35.86 17.08
N PRO A 170 -19.86 35.99 16.66
CA PRO A 170 -19.40 37.13 15.85
C PRO A 170 -20.17 37.30 14.52
N LEU A 171 -20.63 36.20 13.92
CA LEU A 171 -21.38 36.23 12.66
C LEU A 171 -22.76 36.85 12.84
N LEU A 172 -23.50 36.45 13.88
CA LEU A 172 -24.77 37.04 14.31
C LEU A 172 -24.65 38.51 14.75
N HIS A 173 -23.47 38.95 15.17
CA HIS A 173 -23.20 40.36 15.48
C HIS A 173 -22.88 41.20 14.22
N THR A 174 -22.32 40.58 13.17
CA THR A 174 -21.95 41.30 11.93
C THR A 174 -23.06 41.36 10.88
N GLN A 175 -23.86 40.30 10.70
CA GLN A 175 -24.98 40.28 9.74
C GLN A 175 -26.28 39.74 10.37
N PRO A 176 -27.45 40.25 9.94
CA PRO A 176 -28.73 39.66 10.33
C PRO A 176 -28.98 38.34 9.57
N PHE A 177 -29.39 37.31 10.32
CA PHE A 177 -29.81 36.02 9.78
C PHE A 177 -31.33 35.86 9.90
N THR A 178 -31.97 35.19 8.94
CA THR A 178 -33.32 34.63 9.19
C THR A 178 -33.21 33.50 10.20
N ILE A 179 -34.23 33.29 11.05
CA ILE A 179 -34.22 32.16 12.00
C ILE A 179 -34.04 30.82 11.27
N ARG A 180 -34.68 30.62 10.11
CA ARG A 180 -34.48 29.43 9.26
C ARG A 180 -33.07 29.33 8.66
N GLY A 181 -32.41 30.45 8.38
CA GLY A 181 -31.01 30.47 7.92
C GLY A 181 -30.04 30.10 9.05
N LEU A 182 -30.28 30.64 10.24
CA LEU A 182 -29.53 30.33 11.46
C LEU A 182 -29.64 28.85 11.83
N ASP A 183 -30.85 28.29 11.83
CA ASP A 183 -31.13 26.85 11.99
C ASP A 183 -30.37 26.00 10.96
N GLY A 184 -30.41 26.40 9.68
CA GLY A 184 -29.65 25.72 8.62
C GLY A 184 -28.14 25.73 8.85
N PHE A 185 -27.58 26.86 9.32
CA PHE A 185 -26.16 26.98 9.70
C PHE A 185 -25.82 26.17 10.95
N TRP A 186 -26.68 26.17 11.97
CA TRP A 186 -26.49 25.45 13.22
C TRP A 186 -26.49 23.93 13.01
N ALA A 187 -27.43 23.43 12.20
CA ALA A 187 -27.45 22.05 11.73
C ALA A 187 -26.19 21.69 10.91
N LEU A 188 -25.66 22.63 10.13
CA LEU A 188 -24.41 22.43 9.37
C LEU A 188 -23.19 22.36 10.30
N THR A 189 -23.13 23.18 11.35
CA THR A 189 -22.09 23.06 12.40
C THR A 189 -22.25 21.80 13.26
N HIS A 190 -23.40 21.13 13.22
CA HIS A 190 -23.61 19.78 13.78
C HIS A 190 -23.34 18.66 12.76
N GLY A 191 -22.74 18.98 11.60
CA GLY A 191 -22.32 18.00 10.58
C GLY A 191 -23.40 17.62 9.55
N ASN A 192 -24.60 18.19 9.61
CA ASN A 192 -25.69 17.83 8.70
C ASN A 192 -25.48 18.45 7.30
N ILE A 193 -24.94 17.65 6.37
CA ILE A 193 -24.72 18.10 4.98
C ILE A 193 -26.03 18.50 4.26
N MET A 194 -27.18 17.94 4.64
CA MET A 194 -28.47 18.24 4.00
C MET A 194 -29.01 19.64 4.34
N SER A 195 -28.51 20.29 5.41
CA SER A 195 -28.84 21.69 5.68
C SER A 195 -28.00 22.69 4.88
N SER A 196 -26.93 22.23 4.19
CA SER A 196 -26.03 23.10 3.43
C SER A 196 -26.72 24.00 2.39
N PRO A 197 -27.79 23.60 1.65
CA PRO A 197 -28.49 24.51 0.74
C PRO A 197 -29.33 25.57 1.48
N GLN A 198 -29.79 25.27 2.71
CA GLN A 198 -30.52 26.21 3.56
C GLN A 198 -29.55 27.23 4.20
N ALA A 199 -28.39 26.77 4.67
CA ALA A 199 -27.30 27.62 5.14
C ALA A 199 -26.78 28.54 4.02
N ALA A 200 -26.46 27.99 2.85
CA ALA A 200 -25.93 28.73 1.71
C ALA A 200 -26.83 29.92 1.29
N ARG A 201 -28.15 29.73 1.28
CA ARG A 201 -29.14 30.79 0.99
C ARG A 201 -29.18 31.93 2.02
N SER A 202 -28.49 31.79 3.15
CA SER A 202 -28.37 32.83 4.20
C SER A 202 -26.96 33.45 4.30
N ILE A 203 -26.03 33.07 3.42
CA ILE A 203 -24.74 33.76 3.25
C ILE A 203 -25.01 35.15 2.65
N ARG A 204 -24.62 36.20 3.38
CA ARG A 204 -24.70 37.61 2.92
C ARG A 204 -23.39 38.38 3.15
N SER A 205 -22.34 37.70 3.58
CA SER A 205 -21.04 38.28 3.92
C SER A 205 -19.92 37.30 3.59
N VAL A 206 -18.76 37.84 3.19
CA VAL A 206 -17.52 37.07 2.99
C VAL A 206 -17.14 36.26 4.24
N TYR A 207 -17.42 36.79 5.43
CA TYR A 207 -17.21 36.08 6.70
C TYR A 207 -18.15 34.88 6.88
N ALA A 208 -19.40 34.98 6.40
CA ALA A 208 -20.35 33.87 6.43
C ALA A 208 -19.95 32.78 5.41
N ALA A 209 -19.48 33.20 4.23
CA ALA A 209 -18.94 32.30 3.22
C ALA A 209 -17.71 31.52 3.73
N PHE A 210 -16.78 32.20 4.42
CA PHE A 210 -15.59 31.60 5.00
C PHE A 210 -15.90 30.52 6.05
N ILE A 211 -16.79 30.79 7.00
CA ILE A 211 -17.18 29.75 7.99
C ILE A 211 -18.00 28.62 7.33
N PHE A 212 -18.85 28.95 6.35
CA PHE A 212 -19.60 27.94 5.58
C PHE A 212 -18.69 26.97 4.81
N THR A 213 -17.68 27.47 4.08
CA THR A 213 -16.77 26.61 3.33
C THR A 213 -15.94 25.72 4.25
N ILE A 214 -15.53 26.23 5.42
CA ILE A 214 -14.79 25.43 6.40
C ILE A 214 -15.67 24.32 6.99
N CYS A 215 -16.94 24.59 7.30
CA CYS A 215 -17.89 23.54 7.70
C CYS A 215 -18.07 22.48 6.60
N LEU A 216 -18.32 22.92 5.37
CA LEU A 216 -18.56 22.03 4.23
C LEU A 216 -17.34 21.14 3.91
N VAL A 217 -16.13 21.70 3.91
CA VAL A 217 -14.89 20.92 3.74
C VAL A 217 -14.68 19.96 4.90
N SER A 218 -14.96 20.38 6.15
CA SER A 218 -14.84 19.52 7.35
C SER A 218 -15.83 18.35 7.37
N ILE A 219 -16.95 18.44 6.66
CA ILE A 219 -17.92 17.34 6.52
C ILE A 219 -17.53 16.39 5.38
N ILE A 220 -16.91 16.91 4.31
CA ILE A 220 -16.53 16.13 3.12
C ILE A 220 -15.22 15.36 3.32
N LEU A 221 -14.24 15.93 4.02
CA LEU A 221 -12.90 15.31 4.14
C LEU A 221 -12.87 13.86 4.66
N PRO A 222 -13.69 13.43 5.67
CA PRO A 222 -13.67 12.05 6.16
C PRO A 222 -14.11 11.03 5.09
N LEU A 223 -14.90 11.45 4.09
CA LEU A 223 -15.35 10.60 2.98
C LEU A 223 -14.19 10.21 2.04
N THR A 224 -13.07 10.94 2.08
CA THR A 224 -11.86 10.59 1.31
C THR A 224 -11.07 9.42 1.93
N ALA A 225 -11.32 9.11 3.21
CA ALA A 225 -10.52 8.15 3.98
C ALA A 225 -10.48 6.74 3.37
N PRO A 226 -11.62 6.11 2.96
CA PRO A 226 -11.60 4.76 2.40
C PRO A 226 -10.92 4.69 1.04
N LEU A 227 -11.01 5.76 0.24
CA LEU A 227 -10.37 5.84 -1.07
C LEU A 227 -8.85 5.98 -0.95
N LEU A 228 -8.37 6.83 -0.04
CA LEU A 228 -6.94 7.02 0.21
C LEU A 228 -6.30 5.78 0.84
N VAL A 229 -6.94 5.16 1.84
CA VAL A 229 -6.43 3.91 2.43
C VAL A 229 -6.51 2.78 1.41
N GLY A 230 -7.61 2.66 0.65
CA GLY A 230 -7.70 1.67 -0.44
C GLY A 230 -6.57 1.81 -1.45
N TYR A 231 -6.29 3.03 -1.93
CA TYR A 231 -5.18 3.27 -2.85
C TYR A 231 -3.81 2.95 -2.24
N ALA A 232 -3.57 3.31 -0.97
CA ALA A 232 -2.34 2.99 -0.26
C ALA A 232 -2.11 1.49 -0.02
N TYR A 233 -3.18 0.68 0.04
CA TYR A 233 -3.11 -0.78 0.20
C TYR A 233 -3.22 -1.57 -1.12
N THR A 234 -3.37 -0.90 -2.28
CA THR A 234 -3.26 -1.61 -3.57
C THR A 234 -1.79 -1.95 -3.88
N PRO A 235 -1.43 -3.23 -4.08
CA PRO A 235 -0.07 -3.63 -4.45
C PRO A 235 0.30 -3.16 -5.85
N THR A 236 1.59 -3.02 -6.08
CA THR A 236 2.22 -2.67 -7.36
C THR A 236 3.40 -3.59 -7.60
N LEU A 237 3.63 -3.96 -8.87
CA LEU A 237 4.90 -4.57 -9.26
C LEU A 237 6.00 -3.52 -9.15
N GLU A 238 6.99 -3.80 -8.30
CA GLU A 238 8.17 -2.96 -8.07
C GLU A 238 9.42 -3.85 -8.19
N ALA A 239 10.44 -3.38 -8.89
CA ALA A 239 11.72 -4.06 -8.95
C ALA A 239 12.53 -3.76 -7.68
N VAL A 240 12.85 -4.80 -6.92
CA VAL A 240 13.54 -4.68 -5.63
C VAL A 240 14.88 -5.41 -5.70
N THR A 241 15.93 -4.76 -5.20
CA THR A 241 17.25 -5.38 -5.03
C THR A 241 17.25 -6.27 -3.79
N ILE A 242 17.51 -7.55 -3.97
CA ILE A 242 17.54 -8.58 -2.93
C ILE A 242 18.91 -9.24 -2.91
N SER A 243 19.51 -9.32 -1.72
CA SER A 243 20.78 -9.98 -1.46
C SER A 243 20.62 -11.48 -1.19
N SER A 244 21.58 -12.25 -1.68
CA SER A 244 21.58 -13.71 -1.59
C SER A 244 23.01 -14.23 -1.45
N ASN A 245 23.27 -15.14 -0.52
CA ASN A 245 24.60 -15.75 -0.45
C ASN A 245 24.79 -16.79 -1.55
N ILE A 246 26.02 -16.87 -2.04
CA ILE A 246 26.48 -17.95 -2.91
C ILE A 246 27.94 -18.28 -2.60
N SER A 247 28.25 -19.58 -2.51
CA SER A 247 29.63 -20.05 -2.47
C SER A 247 29.97 -20.73 -3.81
N ALA A 248 31.02 -20.24 -4.46
CA ALA A 248 31.51 -20.74 -5.74
C ALA A 248 32.36 -22.01 -5.55
N THR A 249 31.74 -23.08 -5.06
CA THR A 249 32.43 -24.37 -4.84
C THR A 249 32.38 -25.25 -6.08
N GLY A 250 33.51 -25.35 -6.78
CA GLY A 250 33.72 -26.37 -7.80
C GLY A 250 33.72 -27.78 -7.19
N SER A 251 33.16 -28.75 -7.93
CA SER A 251 33.05 -30.15 -7.52
C SER A 251 34.41 -30.77 -7.21
N PRO A 252 34.55 -31.61 -6.15
CA PRO A 252 35.81 -32.27 -5.82
C PRO A 252 36.32 -33.23 -6.92
N VAL A 253 35.50 -33.55 -7.93
CA VAL A 253 35.91 -34.30 -9.12
C VAL A 253 36.88 -33.50 -10.00
N LEU A 254 36.82 -32.16 -9.99
CA LEU A 254 37.77 -31.28 -10.71
C LEU A 254 39.24 -31.53 -10.34
N ASN A 255 39.48 -32.00 -9.12
CA ASN A 255 40.82 -32.30 -8.61
C ASN A 255 41.36 -33.67 -9.12
N ARG A 256 40.53 -34.46 -9.82
CA ARG A 256 40.93 -35.73 -10.45
C ARG A 256 41.33 -35.49 -11.91
N PRO A 257 42.46 -36.05 -12.39
CA PRO A 257 42.75 -36.07 -13.82
C PRO A 257 41.72 -36.96 -14.54
N PHE A 258 41.14 -36.49 -15.65
CA PHE A 258 40.32 -37.34 -16.51
C PHE A 258 41.14 -38.52 -17.06
N THR A 259 40.57 -39.73 -16.98
CA THR A 259 41.12 -40.92 -17.63
C THR A 259 40.02 -41.65 -18.40
N GLN A 260 40.20 -41.84 -19.70
CA GLN A 260 39.29 -42.67 -20.50
C GLN A 260 39.46 -44.15 -20.10
N THR A 261 38.47 -44.69 -19.39
CA THR A 261 38.40 -46.11 -19.01
C THR A 261 37.42 -46.88 -19.89
N ASN A 262 37.56 -48.21 -19.93
CA ASN A 262 36.52 -49.13 -20.43
C ASN A 262 36.09 -50.01 -19.23
N PRO A 263 34.86 -49.87 -18.68
CA PRO A 263 33.84 -48.85 -19.01
C PRO A 263 34.28 -47.42 -18.62
N PRO A 264 33.74 -46.36 -19.25
CA PRO A 264 33.92 -44.99 -18.77
C PRO A 264 33.33 -44.84 -17.35
N SER A 265 33.97 -44.02 -16.51
CA SER A 265 33.63 -43.91 -15.09
C SER A 265 32.34 -43.13 -14.85
N SER A 266 31.44 -43.68 -14.03
CA SER A 266 30.14 -43.09 -13.70
C SER A 266 30.24 -41.93 -12.68
N GLU A 267 31.33 -41.17 -12.66
CA GLU A 267 31.52 -40.05 -11.71
C GLU A 267 30.54 -38.89 -11.94
N PHE A 268 29.86 -38.88 -13.09
CA PHE A 268 28.96 -37.81 -13.56
C PHE A 268 27.48 -38.24 -13.66
N PHE A 269 27.02 -39.16 -12.81
CA PHE A 269 25.61 -39.58 -12.76
C PHE A 269 24.58 -38.42 -12.70
N PRO A 270 24.82 -37.31 -11.96
CA PRO A 270 23.94 -36.14 -12.01
C PRO A 270 23.87 -35.49 -13.41
N ALA A 271 24.98 -35.45 -14.14
CA ALA A 271 25.05 -34.89 -15.49
C ALA A 271 24.33 -35.79 -16.50
N SER A 272 24.50 -37.12 -16.43
CA SER A 272 23.76 -38.05 -17.30
C SER A 272 22.26 -38.00 -17.03
N SER A 273 21.83 -37.87 -15.78
CA SER A 273 20.41 -37.70 -15.44
C SER A 273 19.85 -36.39 -16.00
N ALA A 274 20.52 -35.26 -15.75
CA ALA A 274 20.09 -33.96 -16.25
C ALA A 274 20.10 -33.90 -17.78
N TYR A 275 21.12 -34.47 -18.43
CA TYR A 275 21.20 -34.58 -19.88
C TYR A 275 20.02 -35.34 -20.47
N THR A 276 19.67 -36.52 -19.94
CA THR A 276 18.53 -37.29 -20.44
C THR A 276 17.23 -36.49 -20.31
N THR A 277 16.99 -35.84 -19.16
CA THR A 277 15.80 -34.97 -18.96
C THR A 277 15.77 -33.80 -19.94
N TYR A 278 16.87 -33.09 -20.17
CA TYR A 278 16.90 -31.96 -21.12
C TYR A 278 16.84 -32.41 -22.59
N ALA A 279 17.26 -33.64 -22.90
CA ALA A 279 17.16 -34.23 -24.25
C ALA A 279 15.74 -34.71 -24.60
N SER A 280 14.98 -35.19 -23.62
CA SER A 280 13.54 -35.49 -23.78
C SER A 280 12.66 -34.24 -23.68
N GLU A 281 12.99 -33.32 -22.77
CA GLU A 281 12.18 -32.16 -22.41
C GLU A 281 13.02 -30.86 -22.39
N PRO A 282 13.34 -30.26 -23.54
CA PRO A 282 14.22 -29.08 -23.62
C PRO A 282 13.73 -27.84 -22.86
N TYR A 283 12.44 -27.80 -22.52
CA TYR A 283 11.83 -26.72 -21.74
C TYR A 283 12.12 -26.82 -20.23
N SER A 284 12.66 -27.95 -19.75
CA SER A 284 13.05 -28.18 -18.36
C SER A 284 14.47 -27.69 -18.02
N GLU A 285 15.26 -27.28 -19.02
CA GLU A 285 16.64 -26.87 -18.82
C GLU A 285 16.72 -25.45 -18.21
N PRO A 286 17.39 -25.25 -17.06
CA PRO A 286 17.59 -23.94 -16.48
C PRO A 286 18.61 -23.11 -17.29
N LEU A 287 18.24 -21.89 -17.68
CA LEU A 287 19.10 -20.92 -18.38
C LEU A 287 19.79 -21.54 -19.63
N PRO A 288 19.04 -21.98 -20.66
CA PRO A 288 19.59 -22.73 -21.80
C PRO A 288 20.54 -21.90 -22.68
N ASP A 289 20.34 -20.58 -22.78
CA ASP A 289 21.24 -19.68 -23.52
C ASP A 289 22.64 -19.58 -22.87
N PHE A 290 22.76 -19.94 -21.59
CA PHE A 290 23.97 -19.82 -20.79
C PHE A 290 24.75 -21.14 -20.63
N ARG A 291 24.46 -22.16 -21.45
CA ARG A 291 25.21 -23.45 -21.51
C ARG A 291 26.74 -23.28 -21.64
N ASN A 292 27.20 -22.17 -22.22
CA ASN A 292 28.61 -21.85 -22.42
C ASN A 292 29.30 -21.25 -21.19
N TRP A 293 28.67 -21.21 -20.01
CA TRP A 293 29.23 -20.60 -18.80
C TRP A 293 29.37 -21.63 -17.66
N LEU A 294 30.44 -21.50 -16.88
CA LEU A 294 30.68 -22.36 -15.71
C LEU A 294 30.03 -21.78 -14.45
N PHE A 295 28.77 -22.12 -14.19
CA PHE A 295 28.10 -21.87 -12.92
C PHE A 295 26.94 -22.84 -12.69
N ASP A 296 26.42 -22.87 -11.45
CA ASP A 296 25.21 -23.61 -11.09
C ASP A 296 23.98 -22.95 -11.71
N ARG A 297 23.63 -23.37 -12.93
CA ARG A 297 22.44 -22.85 -13.63
C ARG A 297 21.15 -23.15 -12.87
N SER A 298 21.09 -24.24 -12.09
CA SER A 298 19.86 -24.72 -11.48
C SER A 298 19.37 -23.84 -10.34
N THR A 299 20.26 -23.39 -9.45
CA THR A 299 19.91 -22.50 -8.34
C THR A 299 19.79 -21.05 -8.81
N LEU A 300 20.62 -20.63 -9.77
CA LEU A 300 20.63 -19.26 -10.28
C LEU A 300 19.48 -18.96 -11.24
N ALA A 301 18.85 -19.96 -11.88
CA ALA A 301 17.63 -19.76 -12.66
C ALA A 301 16.44 -19.24 -11.82
N SER A 302 16.48 -19.38 -10.48
CA SER A 302 15.49 -18.80 -9.56
C SER A 302 15.77 -17.34 -9.17
N ARG A 303 16.86 -16.74 -9.67
CA ARG A 303 17.28 -15.36 -9.40
C ARG A 303 17.15 -14.56 -10.70
N ASP A 304 16.06 -13.82 -10.84
CA ASP A 304 15.57 -13.13 -12.04
C ASP A 304 16.67 -12.38 -12.83
N SER A 305 17.16 -11.25 -12.30
CA SER A 305 18.12 -10.40 -13.01
C SER A 305 19.34 -10.12 -12.12
N PHE A 306 20.56 -10.40 -12.59
CA PHE A 306 21.79 -10.17 -11.82
C PHE A 306 23.03 -10.02 -12.73
N THR A 307 24.15 -9.56 -12.14
CA THR A 307 25.45 -9.42 -12.81
C THR A 307 26.55 -9.99 -11.93
N ALA A 308 27.43 -10.81 -12.50
CA ALA A 308 28.51 -11.49 -11.78
C ALA A 308 29.71 -11.80 -12.68
N LYS A 309 30.82 -12.23 -12.11
CA LYS A 309 31.99 -12.77 -12.82
C LYS A 309 31.92 -14.29 -12.91
N ALA A 310 32.14 -14.84 -14.10
CA ALA A 310 32.13 -16.28 -14.36
C ALA A 310 33.07 -16.65 -15.50
N VAL A 311 33.49 -17.91 -15.57
CA VAL A 311 34.26 -18.43 -16.72
C VAL A 311 33.31 -18.68 -17.90
N HIS A 312 33.58 -18.01 -19.03
CA HIS A 312 32.96 -18.27 -20.32
C HIS A 312 33.78 -19.29 -21.12
N LEU A 313 33.09 -20.23 -21.78
CA LEU A 313 33.63 -21.25 -22.67
C LEU A 313 33.32 -20.91 -24.13
N GLN A 314 34.34 -20.53 -24.89
CA GLN A 314 34.23 -20.42 -26.34
C GLN A 314 34.45 -21.80 -26.97
N THR A 315 33.35 -22.41 -27.45
CA THR A 315 33.35 -23.72 -28.11
C THR A 315 33.33 -23.57 -29.63
N ASN A 316 34.24 -24.24 -30.33
CA ASN A 316 34.17 -24.45 -31.78
C ASN A 316 34.17 -25.96 -32.08
N THR A 317 33.47 -26.38 -33.13
CA THR A 317 33.35 -27.80 -33.50
C THR A 317 33.42 -27.95 -35.01
N SER A 318 34.30 -28.83 -35.49
CA SER A 318 34.45 -29.14 -36.91
C SER A 318 34.53 -30.64 -37.13
N CYS A 319 33.58 -31.20 -37.87
CA CYS A 319 33.45 -32.64 -38.09
C CYS A 319 33.86 -33.08 -39.50
N ARG A 320 34.59 -34.20 -39.60
CA ARG A 320 35.01 -34.82 -40.86
C ARG A 320 34.78 -36.34 -40.85
N GLY A 321 34.31 -36.89 -41.98
CA GLY A 321 34.07 -38.33 -42.10
C GLY A 321 35.34 -39.16 -41.87
N GLN A 322 35.26 -40.13 -40.96
CA GLN A 322 36.39 -40.92 -40.46
C GLN A 322 36.16 -42.41 -40.77
N LEU A 323 37.22 -43.12 -41.18
CA LEU A 323 37.17 -44.59 -41.32
C LEU A 323 37.61 -45.23 -40.01
N LEU A 324 36.86 -46.23 -39.52
CA LEU A 324 37.23 -46.99 -38.33
C LEU A 324 37.86 -48.33 -38.71
N GLN A 325 38.83 -48.75 -37.92
CA GLN A 325 39.44 -50.07 -38.03
C GLN A 325 38.98 -50.92 -36.84
N GLN A 326 38.12 -51.92 -37.11
CA GLN A 326 37.77 -52.95 -36.14
C GLN A 326 39.03 -53.76 -35.81
N LEU A 327 39.29 -54.00 -34.52
CA LEU A 327 40.40 -54.81 -34.08
C LEU A 327 40.13 -56.29 -34.39
N HIS A 328 41.12 -56.97 -34.97
CA HIS A 328 41.07 -58.38 -35.30
C HIS A 328 42.18 -59.09 -34.53
N LYS A 329 41.84 -60.05 -33.67
CA LYS A 329 42.79 -60.79 -32.83
C LYS A 329 42.73 -62.27 -33.20
N THR A 330 43.88 -62.87 -33.51
CA THR A 330 43.98 -64.27 -33.94
C THR A 330 43.00 -64.66 -35.07
N GLY A 331 42.77 -63.74 -36.02
CA GLY A 331 41.85 -63.94 -37.15
C GLY A 331 40.35 -63.78 -36.83
N LEU A 332 39.98 -63.48 -35.58
CA LEU A 332 38.61 -63.21 -35.16
C LEU A 332 38.39 -61.71 -34.97
N SER A 333 37.27 -61.20 -35.47
CA SER A 333 36.83 -59.82 -35.32
C SER A 333 36.38 -59.56 -33.87
N TRP A 334 36.95 -58.55 -33.21
CA TRP A 334 36.63 -58.21 -31.82
C TRP A 334 35.68 -57.01 -31.76
N ASN A 335 34.94 -56.87 -30.66
CA ASN A 335 34.02 -55.76 -30.40
C ASN A 335 34.76 -54.50 -29.89
N ALA A 336 35.90 -54.17 -30.51
CA ALA A 336 36.72 -53.03 -30.14
C ALA A 336 37.25 -52.28 -31.37
N PHE A 337 37.29 -50.95 -31.26
CA PHE A 337 37.94 -50.06 -32.22
C PHE A 337 39.30 -49.62 -31.70
N LYS A 338 40.24 -49.35 -32.62
CA LYS A 338 41.53 -48.74 -32.29
C LYS A 338 41.37 -47.22 -32.10
N THR A 339 41.99 -46.67 -31.07
CA THR A 339 42.11 -45.22 -30.81
C THR A 339 43.57 -44.78 -30.67
N THR A 340 43.79 -43.47 -30.63
CA THR A 340 45.10 -42.85 -30.40
C THR A 340 45.25 -42.24 -28.99
N THR A 341 44.22 -42.34 -28.13
CA THR A 341 44.17 -41.74 -26.79
C THR A 341 45.18 -42.37 -25.82
N ASN A 342 46.31 -41.70 -25.60
CA ASN A 342 47.34 -42.13 -24.64
C ASN A 342 47.21 -41.43 -23.27
N LEU A 343 45.99 -41.44 -22.69
CA LEU A 343 45.72 -40.89 -21.34
C LEU A 343 46.09 -41.84 -20.19
N SER A 344 46.45 -43.10 -20.50
CA SER A 344 46.84 -44.12 -19.52
C SER A 344 48.34 -44.42 -19.60
N SER A 345 49.18 -43.53 -19.03
CA SER A 345 50.63 -43.74 -18.98
C SER A 345 51.26 -43.43 -17.62
N ASN A 346 51.23 -44.43 -16.74
CA ASN A 346 52.28 -44.60 -15.72
C ASN A 346 52.95 -45.99 -15.80
N ARG A 347 52.46 -46.91 -16.65
CA ARG A 347 53.07 -48.21 -16.96
C ARG A 347 52.80 -48.67 -18.41
N HIS A 348 53.80 -48.47 -19.28
CA HIS A 348 54.29 -49.46 -20.24
C HIS A 348 53.26 -50.35 -20.99
N THR A 349 52.33 -49.77 -21.77
CA THR A 349 52.13 -50.01 -23.23
C THR A 349 50.85 -49.31 -23.71
N PRO A 350 50.86 -48.47 -24.75
CA PRO A 350 49.65 -47.84 -25.27
C PRO A 350 48.87 -48.81 -26.18
N THR A 351 47.94 -49.56 -25.60
CA THR A 351 46.85 -50.22 -26.35
C THR A 351 45.60 -49.37 -26.27
N GLY A 352 45.55 -48.34 -27.13
CA GLY A 352 44.33 -47.57 -27.40
C GLY A 352 43.30 -48.46 -28.09
N GLU A 353 42.52 -49.19 -27.28
CA GLU A 353 41.38 -49.97 -27.72
C GLU A 353 40.14 -49.56 -26.93
N VAL A 354 39.03 -49.40 -27.65
CA VAL A 354 37.76 -48.93 -27.09
C VAL A 354 36.67 -49.95 -27.41
N TRP A 355 36.06 -50.47 -26.35
CA TRP A 355 35.15 -51.60 -26.41
C TRP A 355 33.72 -51.09 -26.65
N PHE A 356 33.03 -51.63 -27.65
CA PHE A 356 31.65 -51.28 -27.99
C PHE A 356 30.73 -52.51 -27.85
N ARG A 357 29.44 -52.27 -27.67
CA ARG A 357 28.42 -53.33 -27.57
C ARG A 357 27.80 -53.58 -28.95
N PRO A 358 27.61 -54.84 -29.40
CA PRO A 358 27.05 -55.13 -30.72
C PRO A 358 25.54 -54.88 -30.78
N GLN A 359 25.13 -53.62 -30.85
CA GLN A 359 23.74 -53.19 -30.99
C GLN A 359 23.65 -52.00 -31.97
N PRO A 360 22.54 -51.83 -32.72
CA PRO A 360 22.47 -50.92 -33.87
C PRO A 360 22.19 -49.45 -33.47
N TYR A 361 23.10 -48.87 -32.68
CA TYR A 361 22.98 -47.53 -32.09
C TYR A 361 24.25 -46.69 -32.32
N LEU A 362 24.25 -45.44 -31.84
CA LEU A 362 25.42 -44.57 -31.86
C LEU A 362 26.31 -44.85 -30.65
N THR A 363 27.57 -45.24 -30.87
CA THR A 363 28.60 -45.29 -29.83
C THR A 363 29.53 -44.08 -29.96
N VAL A 364 30.04 -43.59 -28.83
CA VAL A 364 30.85 -42.36 -28.75
C VAL A 364 32.11 -42.60 -27.92
N PHE A 365 33.25 -42.07 -28.37
CA PHE A 365 34.52 -42.16 -27.64
C PHE A 365 35.52 -41.07 -28.05
N LEU A 366 36.54 -40.86 -27.23
CA LEU A 366 37.66 -39.98 -27.55
C LEU A 366 38.74 -40.73 -28.34
N ASP A 367 39.33 -40.05 -29.33
CA ASP A 367 40.45 -40.56 -30.13
C ASP A 367 41.75 -39.80 -29.88
N ASN A 368 41.72 -38.46 -29.84
CA ASN A 368 42.92 -37.64 -29.57
C ASN A 368 42.60 -36.45 -28.65
N VAL A 369 43.60 -36.00 -27.88
CA VAL A 369 43.54 -34.85 -26.96
C VAL A 369 44.84 -34.07 -27.04
N GLU A 370 44.75 -32.78 -27.33
CA GLU A 370 45.88 -31.86 -27.43
C GLU A 370 45.60 -30.58 -26.62
N PHE A 371 46.57 -30.14 -25.81
CA PHE A 371 46.46 -28.92 -25.00
C PHE A 371 47.18 -27.76 -25.70
N THR A 372 46.42 -26.94 -26.43
CA THR A 372 46.93 -25.78 -27.18
C THR A 372 47.42 -24.67 -26.24
N SER A 373 46.81 -24.53 -25.06
CA SER A 373 47.30 -23.68 -23.97
C SER A 373 46.76 -24.16 -22.61
N ASN A 374 47.20 -23.54 -21.51
CA ASN A 374 46.65 -23.83 -20.17
C ASN A 374 45.12 -23.62 -20.07
N SER A 375 44.54 -22.78 -20.94
CA SER A 375 43.11 -22.45 -20.98
C SER A 375 42.43 -22.86 -22.29
N SER A 376 43.10 -23.65 -23.15
CA SER A 376 42.56 -24.07 -24.46
C SER A 376 42.92 -25.52 -24.78
N ILE A 377 41.90 -26.32 -25.06
CA ILE A 377 42.02 -27.74 -25.41
C ILE A 377 41.44 -27.99 -26.80
N ASN A 378 42.06 -28.91 -27.55
CA ASN A 378 41.53 -29.51 -28.77
C ASN A 378 41.29 -31.01 -28.51
N THR A 379 40.08 -31.50 -28.73
CA THR A 379 39.71 -32.90 -28.47
C THR A 379 39.01 -33.49 -29.68
N THR A 380 39.52 -34.61 -30.19
CA THR A 380 38.88 -35.36 -31.28
C THR A 380 37.94 -36.41 -30.69
N ILE A 381 36.63 -36.17 -30.86
CA ILE A 381 35.56 -37.08 -30.47
C ILE A 381 35.13 -37.86 -31.71
N ILE A 382 35.04 -39.20 -31.60
CA ILE A 382 34.50 -40.06 -32.66
C ILE A 382 33.07 -40.44 -32.30
N PHE A 383 32.18 -40.20 -33.26
CA PHE A 383 30.79 -40.66 -33.26
C PHE A 383 30.64 -41.76 -34.31
N ALA A 384 30.11 -42.92 -33.92
CA ALA A 384 30.06 -44.11 -34.76
C ALA A 384 28.69 -44.79 -34.68
N ALA A 385 27.93 -44.76 -35.78
CA ALA A 385 26.60 -45.36 -35.88
C ALA A 385 26.73 -46.81 -36.40
N LEU A 386 26.47 -47.78 -35.53
CA LEU A 386 26.53 -49.22 -35.83
C LEU A 386 25.24 -49.64 -36.57
N ASN A 387 25.35 -50.19 -37.79
CA ASN A 387 24.21 -50.37 -38.72
C ASN A 387 23.33 -49.11 -38.86
N GLY A 388 23.94 -47.92 -38.81
CA GLY A 388 23.26 -46.63 -38.96
C GLY A 388 24.04 -45.69 -39.89
N ALA A 389 23.49 -44.50 -40.13
CA ALA A 389 24.07 -43.52 -41.06
C ALA A 389 24.32 -42.17 -40.39
N ILE A 390 25.52 -41.61 -40.59
CA ILE A 390 25.84 -40.23 -40.21
C ILE A 390 26.03 -39.41 -41.49
N ALA A 391 25.30 -38.30 -41.64
CA ALA A 391 25.48 -37.40 -42.78
C ALA A 391 26.92 -36.86 -42.82
N GLY A 392 27.63 -37.06 -43.93
CA GLY A 392 29.05 -36.70 -44.06
C GLY A 392 30.04 -37.65 -43.35
N GLY A 393 29.55 -38.68 -42.67
CA GLY A 393 30.37 -39.78 -42.16
C GLY A 393 30.94 -40.65 -43.29
N LYS A 394 31.97 -41.44 -42.99
CA LYS A 394 32.45 -42.51 -43.88
C LYS A 394 32.00 -43.86 -43.32
N THR A 395 31.56 -44.74 -44.20
CA THR A 395 31.16 -46.10 -43.81
C THR A 395 32.33 -47.06 -43.98
N SER A 396 32.57 -47.88 -42.97
CA SER A 396 33.50 -49.01 -42.99
C SER A 396 32.73 -50.30 -42.65
N ASN A 397 33.15 -51.41 -43.26
CA ASN A 397 32.55 -52.72 -42.99
C ASN A 397 32.88 -53.15 -41.55
N LEU A 398 31.91 -53.73 -40.88
CA LEU A 398 32.05 -54.40 -39.60
C LEU A 398 31.75 -55.89 -39.80
N THR A 399 32.27 -56.75 -38.92
CA THR A 399 31.95 -58.19 -38.93
C THR A 399 31.71 -58.64 -37.50
N LEU A 400 30.49 -58.43 -36.98
CA LEU A 400 30.20 -58.72 -35.57
C LEU A 400 28.71 -59.02 -35.32
N GLY A 401 28.32 -60.29 -35.38
CA GLY A 401 26.92 -60.69 -35.29
C GLY A 401 26.13 -60.13 -36.48
N ASP A 402 24.97 -59.53 -36.21
CA ASP A 402 24.11 -58.90 -37.22
C ASP A 402 24.60 -57.48 -37.63
N LEU A 403 25.78 -57.04 -37.20
CA LEU A 403 26.38 -55.75 -37.56
C LEU A 403 27.39 -55.89 -38.72
N ASP A 404 26.96 -55.46 -39.91
CA ASP A 404 27.74 -55.46 -41.16
C ASP A 404 28.45 -54.12 -41.43
N THR A 405 27.98 -53.03 -40.82
CA THR A 405 28.43 -51.67 -41.17
C THR A 405 28.58 -50.76 -39.96
N VAL A 406 29.52 -49.81 -40.04
CA VAL A 406 29.60 -48.66 -39.13
C VAL A 406 29.86 -47.39 -39.94
N SER A 407 29.02 -46.37 -39.74
CA SER A 407 29.18 -45.02 -40.32
C SER A 407 29.76 -44.10 -39.26
N ALA A 408 30.91 -43.47 -39.54
CA ALA A 408 31.66 -42.73 -38.52
C ALA A 408 32.13 -41.34 -38.96
N ILE A 409 32.18 -40.44 -37.98
CA ILE A 409 32.65 -39.06 -38.13
C ILE A 409 33.53 -38.70 -36.94
N ALA A 410 34.63 -37.99 -37.19
CA ALA A 410 35.49 -37.43 -36.16
C ALA A 410 35.23 -35.92 -36.06
N CYS A 411 34.85 -35.45 -34.89
CA CYS A 411 34.62 -34.04 -34.59
C CYS A 411 35.77 -33.51 -33.72
N GLU A 412 36.49 -32.53 -34.24
CA GLU A 412 37.46 -31.74 -33.48
C GLU A 412 36.68 -30.67 -32.71
N VAL A 413 36.71 -30.77 -31.38
CA VAL A 413 36.07 -29.86 -30.44
C VAL A 413 37.17 -29.02 -29.78
N ILE A 414 37.21 -27.74 -30.12
CA ILE A 414 38.14 -26.77 -29.55
C ILE A 414 37.39 -25.97 -28.50
N VAL A 415 37.90 -25.93 -27.27
CA VAL A 415 37.30 -25.20 -26.15
C VAL A 415 38.34 -24.32 -25.49
N SER A 416 38.11 -23.01 -25.49
CA SER A 416 38.93 -22.04 -24.77
C SER A 416 38.13 -21.33 -23.69
N ALA A 417 38.71 -21.21 -22.49
CA ALA A 417 38.07 -20.61 -21.31
C ALA A 417 38.68 -19.24 -20.95
N SER A 418 37.81 -18.31 -20.54
CA SER A 418 38.16 -16.94 -20.15
C SER A 418 37.27 -16.43 -19.01
N ASP A 419 37.83 -15.78 -18.00
CA ASP A 419 37.04 -15.00 -17.03
C ASP A 419 36.33 -13.84 -17.74
N ALA A 420 35.03 -13.69 -17.53
CA ALA A 420 34.19 -12.67 -18.17
C ALA A 420 33.04 -12.23 -17.25
N ILE A 421 32.36 -11.14 -17.61
CA ILE A 421 31.18 -10.64 -16.90
C ILE A 421 29.92 -11.29 -17.48
N LEU A 422 29.20 -12.02 -16.63
CA LEU A 422 27.89 -12.60 -16.89
C LEU A 422 26.80 -11.60 -16.49
N THR A 423 25.91 -11.26 -17.44
CA THR A 423 24.69 -10.49 -17.20
C THR A 423 23.48 -11.37 -17.50
N ILE A 424 22.59 -11.54 -16.52
CA ILE A 424 21.33 -12.29 -16.65
C ILE A 424 20.16 -11.34 -16.36
N GLY A 425 19.06 -11.53 -17.08
CA GLY A 425 17.88 -10.67 -17.02
C GLY A 425 18.03 -9.35 -17.78
N SER A 426 17.20 -8.35 -17.46
CA SER A 426 17.11 -7.08 -18.20
C SER A 426 17.24 -5.81 -17.37
N ARG A 427 17.20 -5.92 -16.03
CA ARG A 427 17.49 -4.82 -15.10
C ARG A 427 18.57 -5.25 -14.14
N HIS A 428 19.73 -4.60 -14.22
CA HIS A 428 20.88 -4.92 -13.38
C HIS A 428 21.01 -3.90 -12.25
N PRO A 429 21.59 -4.27 -11.08
CA PRO A 429 21.92 -3.31 -10.05
C PRO A 429 22.92 -2.25 -10.57
N GLU A 430 22.84 -1.01 -10.10
CA GLU A 430 23.85 0.03 -10.35
C GLU A 430 25.15 -0.29 -9.58
N LEU A 431 25.96 -1.20 -10.13
CA LEU A 431 27.24 -1.62 -9.56
C LEU A 431 28.34 -0.60 -9.89
N ALA A 432 28.93 -0.02 -8.85
CA ALA A 432 29.83 1.13 -8.96
C ALA A 432 31.22 0.84 -9.55
N SER A 433 31.65 -0.43 -9.59
CA SER A 433 32.94 -0.84 -10.16
C SER A 433 32.96 -2.33 -10.53
N ASP A 434 33.74 -2.66 -11.55
CA ASP A 434 34.00 -4.04 -12.01
C ASP A 434 34.63 -4.89 -10.88
N ASP A 435 35.58 -4.31 -10.13
CA ASP A 435 36.30 -4.98 -9.03
C ASP A 435 35.40 -5.51 -7.91
N ASN A 436 34.19 -4.97 -7.74
CA ASN A 436 33.24 -5.37 -6.68
C ASN A 436 32.19 -6.40 -7.16
N LEU A 437 32.29 -6.94 -8.38
CA LEU A 437 31.37 -7.97 -8.87
C LEU A 437 31.60 -9.33 -8.17
N PRO A 438 30.53 -10.02 -7.73
CA PRO A 438 30.63 -11.35 -7.12
C PRO A 438 31.12 -12.39 -8.14
N VAL A 439 31.91 -13.35 -7.70
CA VAL A 439 32.58 -14.37 -8.54
C VAL A 439 31.87 -15.71 -8.38
N LEU A 440 31.15 -16.15 -9.41
CA LEU A 440 30.51 -17.47 -9.49
C LEU A 440 31.50 -18.56 -9.90
N SER A 441 32.53 -18.19 -10.65
CA SER A 441 33.70 -18.99 -10.97
C SER A 441 34.81 -18.10 -11.51
N SER A 442 36.07 -18.47 -11.26
CA SER A 442 37.23 -17.89 -11.96
C SER A 442 38.24 -18.97 -12.32
N LEU A 443 38.95 -18.77 -13.43
CA LEU A 443 40.14 -19.54 -13.82
C LEU A 443 41.17 -19.64 -12.69
N SER A 444 41.26 -18.64 -11.81
CA SER A 444 42.16 -18.62 -10.65
C SER A 444 41.78 -19.61 -9.54
N GLN A 445 40.51 -19.99 -9.44
CA GLN A 445 40.00 -20.96 -8.46
C GLN A 445 40.13 -22.41 -8.99
N LEU A 446 40.22 -22.59 -10.31
CA LEU A 446 40.32 -23.89 -10.98
C LEU A 446 41.76 -24.43 -10.95
N GLN A 447 42.13 -25.03 -9.82
CA GLN A 447 43.47 -25.59 -9.56
C GLN A 447 44.00 -26.55 -10.66
N ASN A 448 43.11 -27.20 -11.42
CA ASN A 448 43.47 -28.07 -12.54
C ASN A 448 42.59 -27.79 -13.78
N LEU A 449 42.66 -26.56 -14.29
CA LEU A 449 41.93 -26.09 -15.47
C LEU A 449 42.06 -27.01 -16.70
N SER A 450 43.22 -27.62 -16.94
CA SER A 450 43.41 -28.59 -18.03
C SER A 450 42.57 -29.86 -17.83
N SER A 451 42.45 -30.37 -16.60
CA SER A 451 41.53 -31.47 -16.32
C SER A 451 40.08 -31.02 -16.48
N THR A 452 39.72 -29.84 -15.97
CA THR A 452 38.36 -29.26 -16.13
C THR A 452 37.95 -29.19 -17.60
N LEU A 453 38.82 -28.66 -18.46
CA LEU A 453 38.58 -28.56 -19.91
C LEU A 453 38.44 -29.93 -20.57
N LEU A 454 39.20 -30.93 -20.13
CA LEU A 454 39.10 -32.31 -20.64
C LEU A 454 37.84 -33.04 -20.14
N TRP A 455 37.41 -32.84 -18.89
CA TRP A 455 36.11 -33.32 -18.39
C TRP A 455 34.95 -32.71 -19.20
N LEU A 456 35.07 -31.44 -19.62
CA LEU A 456 34.10 -30.77 -20.47
C LEU A 456 34.09 -31.31 -21.91
N THR A 457 35.23 -31.46 -22.58
CA THR A 457 35.26 -32.04 -23.95
C THR A 457 34.92 -33.53 -23.97
N ALA A 458 35.19 -34.27 -22.89
CA ALA A 458 34.77 -35.66 -22.73
C ALA A 458 33.25 -35.84 -22.52
N SER A 459 32.49 -34.76 -22.31
CA SER A 459 31.08 -34.83 -21.91
C SER A 459 30.16 -35.74 -22.74
N PRO A 460 30.27 -35.91 -24.08
CA PRO A 460 29.42 -36.84 -24.83
C PRO A 460 29.62 -38.31 -24.44
N VAL A 461 30.77 -38.66 -23.86
CA VAL A 461 31.09 -40.00 -23.35
C VAL A 461 30.61 -40.18 -21.91
N LEU A 462 30.43 -39.09 -21.16
CA LEU A 462 30.11 -39.07 -19.74
C LEU A 462 28.61 -38.98 -19.43
N VAL A 463 27.82 -38.37 -20.32
CA VAL A 463 26.36 -38.28 -20.15
C VAL A 463 25.62 -39.57 -20.52
N GLY A 464 26.31 -40.54 -21.13
CA GLY A 464 25.74 -41.82 -21.54
C GLY A 464 25.93 -42.93 -20.50
N VAL A 465 24.99 -43.88 -20.45
CA VAL A 465 25.09 -45.05 -19.57
C VAL A 465 25.98 -46.12 -20.22
N SER A 466 27.05 -46.51 -19.52
CA SER A 466 27.84 -47.70 -19.87
C SER A 466 27.18 -48.98 -19.38
N ILE A 467 27.22 -50.03 -20.20
CA ILE A 467 26.68 -51.36 -19.89
C ILE A 467 27.77 -52.40 -20.24
N GLU A 468 27.92 -53.45 -19.42
CA GLU A 468 28.81 -54.60 -19.69
C GLU A 468 30.29 -54.28 -19.96
N GLY A 469 30.76 -53.07 -19.62
CA GLY A 469 32.13 -52.61 -19.84
C GLY A 469 32.33 -51.79 -21.12
N SER A 470 31.30 -51.62 -21.96
CA SER A 470 31.41 -50.88 -23.23
C SER A 470 31.29 -49.37 -23.07
N GLN A 471 31.64 -48.64 -24.12
CA GLN A 471 31.21 -47.26 -24.32
C GLN A 471 29.67 -47.13 -24.33
N PRO A 472 29.14 -45.94 -24.02
CA PRO A 472 27.69 -45.69 -24.03
C PRO A 472 27.10 -45.81 -25.44
N LEU A 473 25.82 -46.18 -25.47
CA LEU A 473 25.00 -46.19 -26.67
C LEU A 473 23.92 -45.11 -26.60
N PHE A 474 23.63 -44.47 -27.73
CA PHE A 474 22.56 -43.49 -27.88
C PHE A 474 21.68 -43.79 -29.10
N SER A 475 20.41 -43.44 -29.01
CA SER A 475 19.51 -43.33 -30.17
C SER A 475 19.08 -41.88 -30.38
N ASN A 476 18.65 -41.55 -31.60
CA ASN A 476 18.17 -40.24 -31.97
C ASN A 476 16.67 -40.14 -31.64
N HIS A 477 16.31 -39.29 -30.67
CA HIS A 477 14.96 -39.16 -30.14
C HIS A 477 14.01 -38.48 -31.15
N SER A 478 12.90 -39.14 -31.49
CA SER A 478 12.11 -38.81 -32.68
C SER A 478 11.37 -37.46 -32.65
N SER A 479 11.16 -36.85 -31.48
CA SER A 479 10.53 -35.52 -31.37
C SER A 479 11.53 -34.38 -31.24
N THR A 480 12.66 -34.59 -30.56
CA THR A 480 13.65 -33.53 -30.26
C THR A 480 14.88 -33.55 -31.19
N ASN A 481 15.10 -34.64 -31.92
CA ASN A 481 16.30 -34.90 -32.73
C ASN A 481 17.62 -34.80 -31.93
N LEU A 482 17.56 -35.10 -30.63
CA LEU A 482 18.69 -35.14 -29.71
C LEU A 482 19.07 -36.60 -29.41
N ALA A 483 20.33 -36.82 -29.03
CA ALA A 483 20.76 -38.12 -28.54
C ALA A 483 20.12 -38.41 -27.18
N THR A 484 19.52 -39.59 -27.01
CA THR A 484 19.06 -40.11 -25.70
C THR A 484 19.67 -41.49 -25.45
N SER A 485 19.81 -41.88 -24.18
CA SER A 485 20.11 -43.25 -23.77
C SER A 485 18.94 -44.23 -23.97
N ASP A 486 17.73 -43.73 -24.23
CA ASP A 486 16.59 -44.59 -24.58
C ASP A 486 16.85 -45.31 -25.90
N LEU A 487 16.76 -46.64 -25.92
CA LEU A 487 17.08 -47.45 -27.10
C LEU A 487 15.92 -47.59 -28.11
N ALA A 488 14.93 -46.69 -28.05
CA ALA A 488 13.70 -46.74 -28.86
C ALA A 488 13.70 -45.81 -30.10
N GLY A 489 14.73 -44.97 -30.27
CA GLY A 489 14.82 -44.00 -31.36
C GLY A 489 15.53 -44.49 -32.63
N SER A 490 15.80 -43.54 -33.53
CA SER A 490 16.45 -43.78 -34.83
C SER A 490 17.97 -43.86 -34.71
N ASN A 491 18.66 -44.55 -35.64
CA ASN A 491 20.14 -44.52 -35.74
C ASN A 491 20.64 -43.74 -36.97
N ASN A 492 19.89 -42.71 -37.38
CA ASN A 492 20.28 -41.78 -38.44
C ASN A 492 20.61 -40.40 -37.83
N TRP A 493 21.76 -39.84 -38.20
CA TRP A 493 22.36 -38.67 -37.54
C TRP A 493 22.83 -37.61 -38.54
N THR A 494 22.85 -36.36 -38.10
CA THR A 494 23.32 -35.21 -38.87
C THR A 494 24.42 -34.45 -38.12
N ILE A 495 25.32 -33.78 -38.85
CA ILE A 495 26.41 -33.01 -38.22
C ILE A 495 25.87 -31.95 -37.25
N PRO A 496 24.86 -31.13 -37.58
CA PRO A 496 24.30 -30.16 -36.63
C PRO A 496 23.66 -30.82 -35.39
N GLY A 497 23.09 -32.02 -35.52
CA GLY A 497 22.58 -32.78 -34.38
C GLY A 497 23.69 -33.23 -33.43
N LEU A 498 24.82 -33.70 -33.98
CA LEU A 498 26.00 -34.08 -33.19
C LEU A 498 26.69 -32.86 -32.56
N GLU A 499 26.78 -31.72 -33.26
CA GLU A 499 27.26 -30.46 -32.68
C GLU A 499 26.37 -29.96 -31.52
N ASN A 500 25.04 -30.11 -31.64
CA ASN A 500 24.11 -29.73 -30.57
C ASN A 500 24.19 -30.71 -29.38
N PHE A 501 24.41 -32.00 -29.64
CA PHE A 501 24.70 -33.00 -28.61
C PHE A 501 25.99 -32.68 -27.84
N VAL A 502 27.07 -32.29 -28.53
CA VAL A 502 28.30 -31.78 -27.86
C VAL A 502 27.97 -30.58 -26.96
N LYS A 503 27.24 -29.57 -27.47
CA LYS A 503 26.90 -28.37 -26.69
C LYS A 503 26.01 -28.67 -25.48
N LEU A 504 25.03 -29.55 -25.60
CA LEU A 504 24.12 -29.92 -24.49
C LEU A 504 24.81 -30.82 -23.45
N SER A 505 25.65 -31.77 -23.87
CA SER A 505 26.46 -32.58 -22.95
C SER A 505 27.51 -31.74 -22.23
N MET A 506 28.16 -30.78 -22.92
CA MET A 506 29.06 -29.82 -22.29
C MET A 506 28.33 -28.96 -21.25
N GLY A 507 27.18 -28.37 -21.59
CA GLY A 507 26.40 -27.52 -20.69
C GLY A 507 25.80 -28.25 -19.48
N THR A 508 25.60 -29.56 -19.56
CA THR A 508 25.10 -30.39 -18.44
C THR A 508 26.24 -30.85 -17.53
N VAL A 509 27.38 -31.28 -18.09
CA VAL A 509 28.60 -31.52 -17.29
C VAL A 509 29.07 -30.23 -16.61
N ALA A 510 29.09 -29.09 -17.31
CA ALA A 510 29.40 -27.78 -16.75
C ALA A 510 28.54 -27.43 -15.53
N ALA A 511 27.22 -27.58 -15.62
CA ALA A 511 26.31 -27.35 -14.50
C ALA A 511 26.54 -28.34 -13.34
N SER A 512 26.86 -29.60 -13.63
CA SER A 512 27.17 -30.60 -12.58
C SER A 512 28.52 -30.39 -11.90
N LEU A 513 29.46 -29.70 -12.54
CA LEU A 513 30.79 -29.40 -12.01
C LEU A 513 30.77 -28.26 -10.98
N PHE A 514 29.69 -27.47 -10.93
CA PHE A 514 29.52 -26.35 -10.00
C PHE A 514 28.17 -26.49 -9.29
N THR A 515 28.21 -26.99 -8.05
CA THR A 515 27.03 -27.03 -7.18
C THR A 515 27.17 -25.95 -6.12
N SER A 516 26.26 -24.98 -6.13
CA SER A 516 26.24 -23.86 -5.19
C SER A 516 25.68 -24.32 -3.84
N SER A 517 26.57 -24.65 -2.92
CA SER A 517 26.15 -25.07 -1.58
C SER A 517 25.65 -23.87 -0.76
N SER A 518 24.51 -24.04 -0.09
CA SER A 518 24.02 -23.13 0.96
C SER A 518 24.74 -23.32 2.30
N THR A 519 25.66 -24.29 2.42
CA THR A 519 26.44 -24.50 3.64
C THR A 519 27.32 -23.30 3.97
N PRO A 520 27.46 -22.95 5.27
CA PRO A 520 28.41 -21.92 5.70
C PRO A 520 29.84 -22.40 5.40
N SER A 521 30.49 -21.71 4.48
CA SER A 521 31.91 -21.85 4.15
C SER A 521 32.56 -20.46 4.19
N ASP A 522 33.87 -20.40 4.42
CA ASP A 522 34.65 -19.15 4.50
C ASP A 522 34.75 -18.39 3.14
N GLN A 523 33.95 -18.78 2.14
CA GLN A 523 33.93 -18.24 0.78
C GLN A 523 32.50 -17.93 0.28
N GLN A 524 31.55 -17.68 1.18
CA GLN A 524 30.26 -17.09 0.78
C GLN A 524 30.47 -15.64 0.33
N GLN A 525 29.93 -15.31 -0.85
CA GLN A 525 29.87 -13.95 -1.40
C GLN A 525 28.41 -13.52 -1.55
N GLU A 526 28.17 -12.22 -1.46
CA GLU A 526 26.85 -11.62 -1.63
C GLU A 526 26.57 -11.38 -3.13
N LEU A 527 25.56 -12.07 -3.67
CA LEU A 527 25.00 -11.79 -4.98
C LEU A 527 23.78 -10.88 -4.84
N LEU A 528 23.93 -9.64 -5.29
CA LEU A 528 22.81 -8.71 -5.49
C LEU A 528 22.04 -9.10 -6.76
N SER A 529 20.74 -9.30 -6.59
CA SER A 529 19.80 -9.61 -7.66
C SER A 529 18.65 -8.61 -7.66
N VAL A 530 18.10 -8.31 -8.83
CA VAL A 530 16.86 -7.55 -9.00
C VAL A 530 15.75 -8.55 -9.29
N LEU A 531 14.64 -8.44 -8.56
CA LEU A 531 13.44 -9.25 -8.75
C LEU A 531 12.22 -8.32 -8.84
N GLU A 532 11.37 -8.50 -9.85
CA GLU A 532 10.05 -7.87 -9.85
C GLU A 532 9.12 -8.56 -8.86
N THR A 533 8.68 -7.84 -7.84
CA THR A 533 7.82 -8.35 -6.76
C THR A 533 6.59 -7.49 -6.56
N ASN A 534 5.52 -8.07 -6.03
CA ASN A 534 4.39 -7.28 -5.53
C ASN A 534 4.81 -6.60 -4.22
N LYS A 535 4.72 -5.27 -4.19
CA LYS A 535 5.06 -4.43 -3.04
C LYS A 535 4.05 -3.28 -2.90
N LEU A 536 3.87 -2.79 -1.67
CA LEU A 536 3.08 -1.60 -1.39
C LEU A 536 3.92 -0.34 -1.61
N SER A 537 3.48 0.56 -2.50
CA SER A 537 4.21 1.80 -2.79
C SER A 537 4.19 2.78 -1.61
N THR A 538 5.37 3.10 -1.08
CA THR A 538 5.57 4.06 0.02
C THR A 538 5.10 5.48 -0.32
N GLU A 539 5.19 5.89 -1.60
CA GLU A 539 4.68 7.18 -2.09
C GLU A 539 3.17 7.33 -1.82
N ARG A 540 2.41 6.24 -1.97
CA ARG A 540 0.96 6.25 -1.74
C ARG A 540 0.61 6.39 -0.25
N ALA A 541 1.45 5.86 0.64
CA ALA A 541 1.27 6.01 2.08
C ALA A 541 1.43 7.47 2.54
N TYR A 542 2.31 8.26 1.92
CA TYR A 542 2.43 9.71 2.21
C TYR A 542 1.15 10.51 1.87
N LEU A 543 0.30 10.06 0.95
CA LEU A 543 -0.96 10.74 0.61
C LEU A 543 -1.95 10.76 1.80
N LEU A 544 -1.83 9.83 2.75
CA LEU A 544 -2.60 9.80 3.99
C LEU A 544 -2.27 10.99 4.92
N LEU A 545 -1.16 11.70 4.69
CA LEU A 545 -0.80 12.91 5.45
C LEU A 545 -1.62 14.14 5.02
N ILE A 546 -2.23 14.14 3.84
CA ILE A 546 -2.88 15.32 3.26
C ILE A 546 -4.16 15.74 4.03
N PRO A 547 -5.14 14.85 4.32
CA PRO A 547 -6.34 15.23 5.08
C PRO A 547 -6.07 15.77 6.49
N PRO A 548 -5.22 15.16 7.35
CA PRO A 548 -4.98 15.68 8.70
C PRO A 548 -4.21 17.00 8.70
N LEU A 549 -3.26 17.21 7.77
CA LEU A 549 -2.61 18.52 7.62
C LEU A 549 -3.61 19.62 7.22
N LEU A 550 -4.54 19.31 6.33
CA LEU A 550 -5.60 20.24 5.94
C LEU A 550 -6.53 20.55 7.12
N TYR A 551 -6.90 19.55 7.93
CA TYR A 551 -7.64 19.80 9.18
C TYR A 551 -6.91 20.69 10.17
N ILE A 552 -5.62 20.46 10.40
CA ILE A 552 -4.80 21.29 11.29
C ILE A 552 -4.78 22.74 10.78
N LEU A 553 -4.65 22.95 9.47
CA LEU A 553 -4.75 24.26 8.85
C LEU A 553 -6.13 24.92 9.09
N LEU A 554 -7.23 24.19 8.88
CA LEU A 554 -8.59 24.70 9.12
C LEU A 554 -8.85 25.06 10.59
N ILE A 555 -8.38 24.22 11.52
CA ILE A 555 -8.49 24.45 12.97
C ILE A 555 -7.68 25.68 13.40
N ILE A 556 -6.47 25.87 12.86
CA ILE A 556 -5.65 27.07 13.12
C ILE A 556 -6.31 28.32 12.53
N LEU A 557 -6.78 28.27 11.28
CA LEU A 557 -7.45 29.40 10.63
C LEU A 557 -8.74 29.81 11.34
N THR A 558 -9.57 28.86 11.76
CA THR A 558 -10.78 29.15 12.56
C THR A 558 -10.43 29.69 13.95
N ALA A 559 -9.42 29.14 14.63
CA ALA A 559 -8.95 29.64 15.94
C ALA A 559 -8.38 31.08 15.88
N ILE A 560 -7.67 31.44 14.81
CA ILE A 560 -7.18 32.82 14.58
C ILE A 560 -8.35 33.75 14.23
N TRP A 561 -9.29 33.29 13.40
CA TRP A 561 -10.46 34.09 13.01
C TRP A 561 -11.40 34.36 14.20
N ILE A 562 -11.75 33.34 14.98
CA ILE A 562 -12.67 33.47 16.12
C ILE A 562 -12.08 34.37 17.22
N THR A 563 -10.78 34.29 17.47
CA THR A 563 -10.09 35.12 18.47
C THR A 563 -9.99 36.58 18.06
N THR A 564 -9.62 36.85 16.80
CA THR A 564 -9.58 38.22 16.26
C THR A 564 -10.97 38.87 16.22
N MET A 565 -12.01 38.13 15.83
CA MET A 565 -13.36 38.67 15.76
C MET A 565 -14.03 38.88 17.13
N HIS A 566 -13.88 37.96 18.10
CA HIS A 566 -14.36 38.21 19.48
C HIS A 566 -13.67 39.44 20.09
N ARG A 567 -12.36 39.61 19.87
CA ARG A 567 -11.62 40.81 20.31
C ARG A 567 -12.12 42.09 19.62
N LYS A 568 -12.44 42.03 18.32
CA LYS A 568 -12.93 43.17 17.52
C LYS A 568 -14.33 43.62 17.93
N TYR A 569 -15.26 42.68 18.14
CA TYR A 569 -16.64 42.96 18.49
C TYR A 569 -16.92 43.00 20.00
N GLN A 570 -15.86 42.94 20.83
CA GLN A 570 -15.90 43.02 22.29
C GLN A 570 -16.80 41.99 22.99
N ILE A 571 -17.11 40.87 22.31
CA ILE A 571 -17.92 39.78 22.87
C ILE A 571 -17.17 39.19 24.07
N PRO A 572 -17.74 39.23 25.30
CA PRO A 572 -16.95 39.02 26.52
C PRO A 572 -16.57 37.57 26.80
N VAL A 573 -17.31 36.61 26.22
CA VAL A 573 -17.17 35.16 26.45
C VAL A 573 -17.26 34.43 25.12
N MET A 574 -16.26 33.58 24.82
CA MET A 574 -16.34 32.55 23.80
C MET A 574 -17.13 31.36 24.33
N ARG A 575 -18.07 30.85 23.53
CA ARG A 575 -18.96 29.72 23.87
C ARG A 575 -19.53 29.12 22.57
N THR A 576 -19.95 27.87 22.60
CA THR A 576 -20.74 27.25 21.53
C THR A 576 -22.14 27.88 21.42
N LEU A 577 -22.89 27.59 20.35
CA LEU A 577 -24.26 28.07 20.13
C LEU A 577 -25.27 26.98 20.51
N SER A 578 -25.07 26.36 21.68
CA SER A 578 -25.99 25.33 22.19
C SER A 578 -27.44 25.82 22.24
N LEU A 579 -28.40 24.90 22.09
CA LEU A 579 -29.83 25.22 22.19
C LEU A 579 -30.17 25.98 23.48
N SER A 580 -29.54 25.63 24.60
CA SER A 580 -29.66 26.33 25.88
C SER A 580 -29.17 27.79 25.85
N GLU A 581 -28.07 28.09 25.16
CA GLU A 581 -27.57 29.46 25.03
C GLU A 581 -28.34 30.26 23.97
N LEU A 582 -28.86 29.60 22.93
CA LEU A 582 -29.78 30.18 21.95
C LEU A 582 -31.09 30.60 22.64
N LEU A 583 -31.70 29.70 23.42
CA LEU A 583 -32.90 29.94 24.24
C LEU A 583 -32.70 31.04 25.28
N LYS A 584 -31.49 31.18 25.85
CA LYS A 584 -31.12 32.28 26.74
C LYS A 584 -31.06 33.60 25.99
N SER A 585 -30.45 33.64 24.80
CA SER A 585 -30.39 34.85 23.97
C SER A 585 -31.73 35.25 23.33
N SER A 586 -32.71 34.35 23.24
CA SER A 586 -34.06 34.66 22.73
C SER A 586 -34.99 35.26 23.78
N GLN A 587 -34.57 35.42 25.04
CA GLN A 587 -35.40 35.98 26.12
C GLN A 587 -35.63 37.50 26.05
N THR A 588 -35.22 38.19 24.99
CA THR A 588 -35.41 39.65 24.89
C THR A 588 -36.88 40.03 24.79
N ALA A 589 -37.23 41.21 25.30
CA ALA A 589 -38.59 41.76 25.23
C ALA A 589 -39.13 41.81 23.78
N TRP A 590 -38.27 42.09 22.80
CA TRP A 590 -38.63 42.12 21.38
C TRP A 590 -38.92 40.72 20.80
N MET A 591 -38.12 39.71 21.14
CA MET A 591 -38.41 38.32 20.74
C MET A 591 -39.68 37.80 21.41
N LYS A 592 -39.91 38.13 22.69
CA LYS A 592 -41.13 37.76 23.44
C LYS A 592 -42.40 38.34 22.82
N ASP A 593 -42.38 39.61 22.39
CA ASP A 593 -43.47 40.21 21.63
C ASP A 593 -43.74 39.46 20.31
N LYS A 594 -42.70 39.24 19.50
CA LYS A 594 -42.86 38.59 18.17
C LYS A 594 -43.27 37.13 18.26
N THR A 595 -42.79 36.38 19.26
CA THR A 595 -43.23 35.00 19.53
C THR A 595 -44.63 34.94 20.11
N GLY A 596 -45.04 35.89 20.96
CA GLY A 596 -46.41 36.00 21.47
C GLY A 596 -47.44 36.27 20.36
N VAL A 597 -47.11 37.15 19.41
CA VAL A 597 -47.96 37.46 18.25
C VAL A 597 -48.07 36.28 17.27
N ASP A 598 -47.02 35.46 17.14
CA ASP A 598 -47.06 34.24 16.31
C ASP A 598 -47.82 33.11 17.03
N ALA A 599 -47.60 32.91 18.33
CA ALA A 599 -48.33 31.93 19.15
C ALA A 599 -49.84 32.20 19.24
N ALA A 600 -50.26 33.47 19.18
CA ALA A 600 -51.66 33.86 19.08
C ALA A 600 -52.34 33.45 17.74
N LYS A 601 -51.55 33.08 16.71
CA LYS A 601 -52.01 32.57 15.41
C LYS A 601 -51.90 31.04 15.31
N SER A 602 -52.26 30.30 16.36
CA SER A 602 -52.09 28.83 16.44
C SER A 602 -52.72 28.00 15.31
N TYR A 603 -53.59 28.60 14.49
CA TYR A 603 -54.22 28.02 13.30
C TYR A 603 -53.44 28.25 11.99
N LEU A 604 -52.27 28.89 12.04
CA LEU A 604 -51.39 29.14 10.88
C LEU A 604 -49.99 28.54 11.10
N PRO A 605 -49.26 28.18 10.03
CA PRO A 605 -47.86 27.79 10.14
C PRO A 605 -47.00 28.98 10.59
N SER A 606 -46.15 28.76 11.59
CA SER A 606 -45.32 29.79 12.24
C SER A 606 -44.54 30.66 11.24
N GLU A 607 -44.66 31.97 11.38
CA GLU A 607 -43.95 32.94 10.54
C GLU A 607 -42.53 33.25 11.07
N LEU A 608 -42.19 32.81 12.30
CA LEU A 608 -40.90 33.06 12.97
C LEU A 608 -39.70 32.65 12.11
N GLY A 609 -39.79 31.58 11.31
CA GLY A 609 -38.70 31.16 10.42
C GLY A 609 -38.26 32.22 9.39
N ARG A 610 -39.12 33.20 9.08
CA ARG A 610 -38.82 34.35 8.20
C ARG A 610 -38.26 35.57 8.93
N LEU A 611 -38.41 35.64 10.27
CA LEU A 611 -37.95 36.74 11.10
C LEU A 611 -36.43 36.90 10.96
N GLN A 612 -35.95 38.13 10.76
CA GLN A 612 -34.52 38.44 10.69
C GLN A 612 -34.01 38.96 12.02
N VAL A 613 -32.96 38.31 12.53
CA VAL A 613 -32.43 38.45 13.88
C VAL A 613 -30.95 38.82 13.82
N LYS A 614 -30.54 39.71 14.73
CA LYS A 614 -29.15 40.08 14.98
C LYS A 614 -28.83 39.93 16.47
N PHE A 615 -27.59 39.60 16.83
CA PHE A 615 -27.15 39.58 18.23
C PHE A 615 -26.59 40.95 18.63
N GLY A 616 -27.05 41.49 19.77
CA GLY A 616 -26.68 42.81 20.25
C GLY A 616 -27.35 43.19 21.57
N VAL A 617 -27.48 44.50 21.83
CA VAL A 617 -28.23 45.04 22.98
C VAL A 617 -29.58 45.56 22.50
N VAL A 618 -30.66 45.18 23.17
CA VAL A 618 -32.05 45.56 22.87
C VAL A 618 -32.69 46.06 24.16
N ASN A 619 -33.02 47.36 24.22
CA ASN A 619 -33.65 47.98 25.40
C ASN A 619 -32.92 47.72 26.74
N GLY A 620 -31.60 47.53 26.70
CA GLY A 620 -30.74 47.19 27.84
C GLY A 620 -30.40 45.70 27.97
N GLU A 621 -31.22 44.80 27.44
CA GLU A 621 -30.99 43.35 27.47
C GLU A 621 -29.97 42.93 26.39
N VAL A 622 -29.08 41.97 26.69
CA VAL A 622 -28.14 41.39 25.70
C VAL A 622 -28.74 40.12 25.10
N GLY A 623 -28.98 40.10 23.79
CA GLY A 623 -29.59 38.95 23.13
C GLY A 623 -29.96 39.19 21.67
N PHE A 624 -31.02 38.52 21.23
CA PHE A 624 -31.56 38.63 19.88
C PHE A 624 -32.46 39.86 19.71
N GLY A 625 -32.20 40.64 18.66
CA GLY A 625 -32.93 41.85 18.30
C GLY A 625 -33.26 41.94 16.82
N PRO A 626 -33.99 43.00 16.41
CA PRO A 626 -34.31 43.25 15.01
C PRO A 626 -33.04 43.42 14.18
N ALA A 627 -33.10 42.97 12.92
CA ALA A 627 -32.06 43.26 11.93
C ALA A 627 -31.78 44.77 11.81
N ASP A 628 -32.85 45.57 11.79
CA ASP A 628 -32.84 47.02 11.71
C ASP A 628 -32.88 47.63 13.13
N GLY A 629 -31.85 47.34 13.93
CA GLY A 629 -31.70 47.80 15.31
C GLY A 629 -30.87 49.08 15.47
N VAL A 630 -31.38 50.05 16.23
CA VAL A 630 -30.75 51.36 16.48
C VAL A 630 -29.36 51.22 17.14
N LEU A 631 -28.36 51.93 16.60
CA LEU A 631 -26.97 51.98 17.10
C LEU A 631 -26.83 52.85 18.37
N GLY A 632 -27.38 52.37 19.49
CA GLY A 632 -27.32 53.05 20.78
C GLY A 632 -25.99 52.93 21.51
N PHE A 633 -24.91 53.58 21.02
CA PHE A 633 -23.65 53.72 21.77
C PHE A 633 -22.87 55.01 21.49
N THR A 634 -23.56 56.16 21.47
CA THR A 634 -22.92 57.48 21.59
C THR A 634 -23.70 58.40 22.52
N ASN A 635 -23.17 58.67 23.72
CA ASN A 635 -23.54 59.88 24.46
C ASN A 635 -22.99 61.08 23.68
N ASN A 636 -23.87 61.98 23.22
CA ASN A 636 -23.53 63.36 22.88
C ASN A 636 -24.82 64.17 22.68
N ASP A 637 -25.30 64.80 23.75
CA ASP A 637 -26.32 65.84 23.62
C ASP A 637 -25.76 67.04 22.85
N LYS A 638 -26.41 67.37 21.74
CA LYS A 638 -26.47 68.73 21.19
C LYS A 638 -27.56 68.82 20.11
N PRO A 639 -28.69 69.51 20.37
CA PRO A 639 -29.62 69.82 19.31
C PRO A 639 -28.97 70.80 18.33
N LYS A 640 -29.18 70.61 17.03
CA LYS A 640 -28.87 71.62 16.02
C LYS A 640 -30.07 71.83 15.09
N GLU A 641 -30.47 73.10 15.07
CA GLU A 641 -31.50 73.75 14.28
C GLU A 641 -31.77 73.11 12.90
N GLU A 642 -33.06 73.02 12.57
CA GLU A 642 -33.49 72.96 11.18
C GLU A 642 -33.05 74.22 10.42
N LYS A 643 -32.41 74.05 9.27
CA LYS A 643 -32.37 75.08 8.21
C LYS A 643 -32.78 74.43 6.89
N GLY A 644 -34.09 74.45 6.65
CA GLY A 644 -34.69 73.85 5.47
C GLY A 644 -34.36 74.61 4.18
N LYS A 645 -34.56 73.93 3.04
CA LYS A 645 -34.76 74.56 1.74
C LYS A 645 -35.71 73.71 0.91
N ALA A 646 -36.89 74.26 0.62
CA ALA A 646 -37.88 73.61 -0.24
C ALA A 646 -37.74 74.09 -1.69
N ARG A 647 -37.59 73.14 -2.61
CA ARG A 647 -38.01 73.12 -4.03
C ARG A 647 -37.77 71.66 -4.50
N GLU A 648 -38.57 71.11 -5.41
CA GLU A 648 -39.43 71.77 -6.40
C GLU A 648 -40.82 71.11 -6.51
N MET A 649 -41.80 71.81 -7.08
CA MET A 649 -43.15 71.31 -7.34
C MET A 649 -43.36 71.04 -8.84
N ALA A 650 -43.65 69.80 -9.22
CA ALA A 650 -44.45 69.45 -10.39
C ALA A 650 -44.90 67.97 -10.28
N GLY A 651 -46.15 67.59 -10.56
CA GLY A 651 -47.33 68.42 -10.82
C GLY A 651 -48.52 67.57 -11.32
N VAL A 652 -49.73 68.13 -11.22
CA VAL A 652 -50.99 67.62 -11.81
C VAL A 652 -51.48 66.25 -11.31
N GLY A 653 -52.64 66.24 -10.64
CA GLY A 653 -53.41 65.03 -10.38
C GLY A 653 -54.85 65.14 -10.90
N ARG A 654 -55.38 64.03 -11.42
CA ARG A 654 -56.80 63.65 -11.54
C ARG A 654 -56.84 62.12 -11.55
N GLY A 655 -57.81 61.42 -10.98
CA GLY A 655 -59.09 61.87 -10.44
C GLY A 655 -60.24 61.23 -11.21
N GLY A 656 -60.50 59.95 -10.96
CA GLY A 656 -61.56 59.16 -11.59
C GLY A 656 -61.72 57.81 -10.90
N SER A 657 -62.96 57.35 -10.68
CA SER A 657 -63.27 56.12 -9.95
C SER A 657 -64.13 55.17 -10.81
N ARG A 658 -63.84 53.86 -10.68
CA ARG A 658 -64.77 52.71 -10.79
C ARG A 658 -65.49 52.53 -12.15
N VAL A 659 -65.17 51.47 -12.92
CA VAL A 659 -65.73 50.08 -12.85
C VAL A 659 -67.05 49.92 -13.64
N PRO A 660 -67.31 48.81 -14.38
CA PRO A 660 -66.41 47.81 -14.99
C PRO A 660 -66.74 47.47 -16.47
N THR A 661 -65.91 46.64 -17.10
CA THR A 661 -66.26 45.50 -17.99
C THR A 661 -64.95 44.85 -18.45
N GLY A 662 -64.96 43.61 -18.90
CA GLY A 662 -63.73 42.96 -19.38
C GLY A 662 -63.98 41.99 -20.52
N ASN A 663 -62.90 41.54 -21.16
CA ASN A 663 -62.81 40.19 -21.73
C ASN A 663 -61.35 39.77 -21.95
N ASP A 664 -61.16 38.46 -22.09
CA ASP A 664 -60.05 37.73 -22.71
C ASP A 664 -58.60 38.24 -22.64
N SER A 665 -57.77 37.43 -22.00
CA SER A 665 -56.87 36.57 -22.81
C SER A 665 -56.42 35.34 -22.02
N ARG A 666 -56.57 34.15 -22.60
CA ARG A 666 -55.96 32.91 -22.10
C ARG A 666 -54.64 32.68 -22.83
N VAL A 667 -53.60 32.26 -22.12
CA VAL A 667 -52.53 31.44 -22.68
C VAL A 667 -52.40 30.21 -21.79
N CYS A 668 -52.60 29.04 -22.37
CA CYS A 668 -52.31 27.76 -21.72
C CYS A 668 -51.01 27.21 -22.29
N TRP A 669 -50.21 26.56 -21.45
CA TRP A 669 -49.31 25.52 -21.92
C TRP A 669 -49.70 24.21 -21.25
N ARG A 670 -50.00 23.22 -22.10
CA ARG A 670 -50.11 21.81 -21.74
C ARG A 670 -48.85 21.17 -22.30
N GLU A 671 -48.13 20.42 -21.47
CA GLU A 671 -47.22 19.40 -21.95
C GLU A 671 -47.65 18.07 -21.34
N VAL A 672 -47.76 17.06 -22.19
CA VAL A 672 -48.00 15.67 -21.83
C VAL A 672 -47.06 14.91 -22.73
N ASP A 673 -46.19 14.09 -22.15
CA ASP A 673 -45.67 12.96 -22.88
C ASP A 673 -45.53 11.75 -21.95
N THR A 674 -45.96 10.60 -22.45
CA THR A 674 -46.05 9.36 -21.67
C THR A 674 -44.97 8.41 -22.14
N ARG A 675 -44.21 7.81 -21.22
CA ARG A 675 -43.33 6.67 -21.53
C ARG A 675 -43.60 5.50 -20.61
N GLU A 676 -43.71 4.34 -21.25
CA GLU A 676 -43.99 3.05 -20.63
C GLU A 676 -42.85 2.61 -19.70
N TYR A 677 -43.21 1.89 -18.63
CA TYR A 677 -42.25 1.06 -17.90
C TYR A 677 -42.17 -0.31 -18.57
N ARG A 678 -41.14 -0.52 -19.39
CA ARG A 678 -40.80 -1.85 -19.91
C ARG A 678 -40.00 -2.60 -18.85
N MET A 679 -40.53 -3.72 -18.35
CA MET A 679 -39.73 -4.68 -17.58
C MET A 679 -38.79 -5.42 -18.54
N GLU A 680 -37.50 -5.08 -18.53
CA GLU A 680 -36.47 -5.95 -19.07
C GLU A 680 -35.96 -6.88 -17.96
N ARG A 681 -35.92 -8.18 -18.25
CA ARG A 681 -35.42 -9.19 -17.31
C ARG A 681 -33.90 -9.21 -17.38
N GLY A 682 -33.24 -8.59 -16.40
CA GLY A 682 -31.85 -8.94 -16.09
C GLY A 682 -31.81 -10.36 -15.54
N GLU A 683 -31.12 -11.28 -16.22
CA GLU A 683 -30.96 -12.65 -15.74
C GLU A 683 -29.93 -12.73 -14.61
N TRP A 684 -30.15 -13.66 -13.68
CA TRP A 684 -29.12 -14.02 -12.69
C TRP A 684 -28.06 -14.88 -13.37
N PRO A 685 -26.74 -14.61 -13.16
CA PRO A 685 -25.72 -15.56 -13.57
C PRO A 685 -25.93 -16.88 -12.82
N ARG A 686 -26.05 -17.98 -13.54
CA ARG A 686 -26.02 -19.32 -12.96
C ARG A 686 -24.57 -19.75 -12.76
N ASN A 687 -24.29 -20.43 -11.66
CA ASN A 687 -23.05 -21.19 -11.53
C ASN A 687 -23.04 -22.30 -12.58
N GLY A 688 -21.96 -22.38 -13.36
CA GLY A 688 -21.77 -23.38 -14.42
C GLY A 688 -20.64 -22.98 -15.37
N ASP A 689 -19.47 -23.59 -15.14
CA ASP A 689 -18.37 -23.79 -16.08
C ASP A 689 -17.78 -22.56 -16.81
N LEU A 690 -16.89 -21.83 -16.13
CA LEU A 690 -15.54 -21.47 -16.62
C LEU A 690 -14.66 -20.90 -15.49
#